data_AF-A0A0G0QLM7-F1
#
_entry.id   AF-A0A0G0QLM7-F1
#
_cell.length_a   1.000
_cell.length_b   1.000
_cell.length_c   1.000
_cell.angle_alpha   90.00
_cell.angle_beta   90.00
_cell.angle_gamma   90.00
#
_symmetry.space_group_name_H-M   'P 1'
#
loop_
_entity.id
_entity.type
_entity.pdbx_description
1 polymer ?
#
loop_
_entity_poly.entity_id
_entity_poly.type
_entity_poly.pdbx_seq_one_letter_code
_entity_poly.pdbx_strand_id
1 'polypeptide(L)'
;MISSLVYKQPVTTVLGISEKTPVKSLTGKNNNLLASNTQGSQDSGLSFSSVSPAISFTFAGTNLLRNSSFEQEQGSNQPRYWTYMFDSTTSNTFRSAEGIHSGNYGLKFVGGKGAGSGLNLGISQPDTKTVPGRTYTLSAYIKIINNSSATIRLGFWDEQNNKYGEIKSFNYSQNFDWKRISVTVTTPGIITDTKNYYPIIEGRELKAGTAVYIDDIQLEESSEQTRYNSASAYSNSAFSSLGAGSILGGLDGNLYPATSGVGGLGTSSNSWSSLYLSNATIDKDGNLTVNGSSTVKGDETVKGSSTIKGNTTLGDSSNDTITATGRFNSSLVPSTTNTYNLGSSSLYWDNLYARTLNISGGQSVGGNLAVTGTLDITGATTLSSATLSQSLGLNGGEVTSSSTSFNLLDSIVNILNLGRGATSVTLGGTTGTATIRNSTTALSGVLNVSGSGNSYFTGNLGIGTTSPSFKLDVNGNIRAQGGELYLTGITSSSSTTEGTIYYDSDDDQLKVYANGKWQADRNTATLIVAASDSKNKEKADYVADGTADNVEIQAAIDALPSGGGRVVLLEGTFNVATSITVGSNTTIQGQGFSTKVVATASPAYTMIIKNSDDANGNTRIVVKDMFLDGSKPDTTCPATAGGLVSFLKVSYGLIDNIWAQNGYEYGVEISASNDVVLSNSFFYANCDDGVSISDGANSRNDTAGASVSKHIVLLNNTAWGQTLATNVSNAGFEVEDGVSEVTLQGNRAYNNGIGGSADGFTAKTHSGEVQPFNIKFIGNIAMNNTSGGFRVLDANNITFIGNTADGNAGNYIIGSSASTSSRIVLDGNIGRNSTIMDVSIAGASWTYYNQDILIANHIATGSGGDGIYVSYAKDVEISNARISNCEATRAGIYAPYARGTLKISGGRITTCKNGVYIDAASPLNLHVTGVDMFALTSHYMSVGVGINPVLIEGNHLRGTTGSSHGMVIYAADAVIINNTIEDSPSGYIGLYVRANNITVQGNYIKNNYDGVYVYTGITGTRILDNYLTGNSHSQIAFDSGTLVNTFLRNNIGYKTENSGTTTVTTGQTTVDVTHSLGTTPTRIQLTPTTDTAGKRYWVSAKGATTFTITIDSTHTSDILFDWRAVVSEGN
;
A
#
# COMPACT_ATOMS: atom_id res chain seq x y z
N MET A 1 14.29 23.18 -22.75
CA MET A 1 13.81 22.48 -23.96
C MET A 1 14.40 21.07 -23.97
N ILE A 2 13.61 20.09 -24.42
CA ILE A 2 13.99 18.90 -25.22
C ILE A 2 15.46 18.92 -25.71
N SER A 3 16.31 17.89 -25.63
CA SER A 3 16.31 16.55 -24.99
C SER A 3 17.78 16.03 -25.00
N SER A 4 18.19 14.76 -24.89
CA SER A 4 17.57 13.43 -24.79
C SER A 4 18.65 12.41 -24.39
N LEU A 5 18.36 11.44 -23.52
CA LEU A 5 19.21 10.26 -23.31
C LEU A 5 18.34 9.00 -23.12
N VAL A 6 18.29 8.20 -24.19
CA VAL A 6 17.54 6.95 -24.25
C VAL A 6 18.26 5.88 -23.44
N TYR A 7 17.59 5.31 -22.44
CA TYR A 7 18.12 4.24 -21.62
C TYR A 7 18.20 2.94 -22.43
N LYS A 8 19.36 2.66 -23.02
CA LYS A 8 19.61 1.45 -23.80
C LYS A 8 20.27 0.40 -22.91
N GLN A 9 19.46 -0.50 -22.32
CA GLN A 9 20.01 -1.59 -21.51
C GLN A 9 20.86 -2.54 -22.38
N PRO A 10 22.07 -2.92 -21.94
CA PRO A 10 22.77 -4.08 -22.49
C PRO A 10 22.14 -5.35 -21.93
N VAL A 11 21.51 -6.13 -22.81
CA VAL A 11 21.11 -7.51 -22.52
C VAL A 11 22.37 -8.36 -22.46
N THR A 12 22.77 -8.80 -21.27
CA THR A 12 23.75 -9.90 -21.12
C THR A 12 23.02 -11.24 -21.19
N THR A 13 22.82 -11.71 -22.41
CA THR A 13 22.42 -13.10 -22.70
C THR A 13 23.47 -14.07 -22.16
N VAL A 14 23.07 -14.91 -21.21
CA VAL A 14 23.78 -16.15 -20.89
C VAL A 14 23.31 -17.24 -21.85
N LEU A 15 24.16 -17.58 -22.82
CA LEU A 15 24.12 -18.81 -23.62
C LEU A 15 25.48 -19.47 -23.32
N GLY A 16 25.57 -20.60 -22.61
CA GLY A 16 25.02 -21.93 -22.92
C GLY A 16 26.21 -22.90 -23.01
N ILE A 17 26.12 -24.22 -23.18
CA ILE A 17 25.00 -25.18 -23.29
C ILE A 17 25.58 -26.55 -22.86
N SER A 18 24.78 -27.42 -22.23
CA SER A 18 24.92 -28.89 -22.34
C SER A 18 23.56 -29.49 -21.94
N GLU A 19 22.64 -29.65 -22.89
CA GLU A 19 22.36 -30.92 -23.59
C GLU A 19 21.74 -32.00 -22.66
N LYS A 20 20.58 -32.60 -22.95
CA LYS A 20 19.89 -32.81 -24.23
C LYS A 20 18.35 -32.87 -24.09
N THR A 21 17.63 -32.23 -25.01
CA THR A 21 16.22 -32.48 -25.38
C THR A 21 16.13 -33.74 -26.29
N PRO A 22 14.96 -34.40 -26.51
CA PRO A 22 13.80 -33.85 -27.25
C PRO A 22 12.39 -34.17 -26.65
N VAL A 23 11.41 -33.22 -26.60
CA VAL A 23 10.30 -32.98 -27.59
C VAL A 23 9.24 -34.13 -27.60
N LYS A 24 7.90 -34.00 -27.53
CA LYS A 24 6.81 -32.98 -27.69
C LYS A 24 5.58 -33.49 -26.85
N SER A 25 4.43 -32.85 -26.65
CA SER A 25 3.73 -31.67 -27.22
C SER A 25 2.68 -31.08 -26.25
N LEU A 26 2.16 -29.90 -26.60
CA LEU A 26 1.23 -29.05 -25.86
C LEU A 26 -0.17 -29.61 -25.51
N THR A 27 -0.83 -28.85 -24.62
CA THR A 27 -2.28 -28.63 -24.34
C THR A 27 -2.82 -29.29 -23.06
N GLY A 28 -3.47 -28.58 -22.12
CA GLY A 28 -3.64 -27.13 -21.93
C GLY A 28 -4.64 -26.76 -20.82
N LYS A 29 -4.81 -25.44 -20.56
CA LYS A 29 -5.86 -24.74 -19.76
C LYS A 29 -5.73 -24.64 -18.21
N ASN A 30 -5.73 -23.38 -17.78
CA ASN A 30 -6.30 -22.77 -16.55
C ASN A 30 -5.51 -22.96 -15.23
N ASN A 31 -5.04 -21.89 -14.55
CA ASN A 31 -5.78 -20.80 -13.86
C ASN A 31 -6.77 -21.36 -12.83
N ASN A 32 -6.82 -20.93 -11.56
CA ASN A 32 -6.44 -19.62 -11.02
C ASN A 32 -6.22 -19.70 -9.49
N LEU A 33 -5.20 -19.02 -8.94
CA LEU A 33 -5.22 -18.61 -7.53
C LEU A 33 -4.51 -17.25 -7.39
N LEU A 34 -5.33 -16.28 -6.99
CA LEU A 34 -5.06 -14.84 -6.85
C LEU A 34 -4.08 -14.59 -5.67
N ALA A 35 -3.46 -13.41 -5.49
CA ALA A 35 -3.82 -12.09 -6.05
C ALA A 35 -2.59 -11.20 -6.31
N SER A 36 -2.78 -10.25 -7.23
CA SER A 36 -1.86 -9.15 -7.56
C SER A 36 -1.93 -7.99 -6.57
N ASN A 37 -0.81 -7.28 -6.41
CA ASN A 37 -0.76 -5.92 -5.85
C ASN A 37 -0.47 -4.91 -6.98
N THR A 38 -1.30 -3.86 -7.12
CA THR A 38 -0.92 -2.60 -7.80
C THR A 38 -1.84 -1.43 -7.42
N GLN A 39 -1.25 -0.46 -6.70
CA GLN A 39 -1.46 1.01 -6.70
C GLN A 39 -2.76 1.67 -7.24
N GLY A 40 -3.25 2.71 -6.54
CA GLY A 40 -4.42 3.49 -7.01
C GLY A 40 -4.74 4.89 -6.45
N SER A 41 -3.96 5.50 -5.54
CA SER A 41 -3.98 6.94 -5.18
C SER A 41 -5.16 7.59 -4.39
N GLN A 42 -4.78 8.69 -3.71
CA GLN A 42 -5.52 9.85 -3.20
C GLN A 42 -6.33 9.86 -1.88
N ASP A 43 -5.90 10.84 -1.07
CA ASP A 43 -6.60 11.76 -0.17
C ASP A 43 -7.17 11.38 1.23
N SER A 44 -6.51 12.00 2.21
CA SER A 44 -7.03 12.75 3.37
C SER A 44 -7.96 12.06 4.38
N GLY A 45 -7.52 12.03 5.63
CA GLY A 45 -8.33 11.53 6.75
C GLY A 45 -9.30 12.57 7.34
N LEU A 46 -10.38 12.05 7.92
CA LEU A 46 -11.10 12.67 9.03
C LEU A 46 -11.36 11.58 10.08
N SER A 47 -10.75 11.72 11.25
CA SER A 47 -11.19 11.00 12.44
C SER A 47 -12.15 11.89 13.22
N PHE A 48 -13.27 11.33 13.70
CA PHE A 48 -13.57 11.32 15.12
C PHE A 48 -14.76 10.39 15.45
N SER A 49 -14.52 9.53 16.45
CA SER A 49 -15.48 8.91 17.37
C SER A 49 -16.80 8.29 16.86
N SER A 50 -16.81 6.96 16.92
CA SER A 50 -17.82 6.12 17.58
C SER A 50 -19.11 5.69 16.85
N VAL A 51 -19.51 4.46 17.18
CA VAL A 51 -20.77 3.74 16.88
C VAL A 51 -20.89 3.11 15.48
N SER A 52 -20.72 1.78 15.47
CA SER A 52 -21.04 0.87 14.35
C SER A 52 -22.56 0.57 14.29
N PRO A 53 -23.07 -0.17 13.29
CA PRO A 53 -23.24 0.31 11.93
C PRO A 53 -24.67 0.07 11.40
N ALA A 54 -25.22 0.98 10.59
CA ALA A 54 -26.22 0.68 9.56
C ALA A 54 -26.57 1.92 8.74
N ILE A 55 -25.96 2.08 7.56
CA ILE A 55 -26.70 2.73 6.47
C ILE A 55 -27.74 1.70 6.04
N SER A 56 -29.00 1.99 6.31
CA SER A 56 -30.12 1.14 5.89
C SER A 56 -30.20 1.14 4.37
N PHE A 57 -29.65 0.11 3.74
CA PHE A 57 -30.11 -0.31 2.43
C PHE A 57 -31.49 -0.92 2.62
N THR A 58 -32.53 -0.12 2.39
CA THR A 58 -33.90 -0.60 2.21
C THR A 58 -33.98 -1.41 0.92
N PHE A 59 -33.51 -2.64 0.97
CA PHE A 59 -33.89 -3.68 0.02
C PHE A 59 -35.42 -3.71 -0.02
N ALA A 60 -36.00 -3.53 -1.21
CA ALA A 60 -37.43 -3.70 -1.38
C ALA A 60 -37.83 -5.10 -0.89
N GLY A 61 -38.80 -5.18 0.01
CA GLY A 61 -39.17 -6.42 0.68
C GLY A 61 -39.50 -7.51 -0.33
N THR A 62 -38.69 -8.56 -0.38
CA THR A 62 -39.00 -9.74 -1.18
C THR A 62 -40.19 -10.46 -0.56
N ASN A 63 -41.30 -10.51 -1.30
CA ASN A 63 -42.52 -11.16 -0.87
C ASN A 63 -42.25 -12.63 -0.50
N LEU A 64 -42.53 -13.00 0.76
CA LEU A 64 -42.29 -14.34 1.28
C LEU A 64 -43.36 -15.35 0.84
N LEU A 65 -44.48 -14.89 0.30
CA LEU A 65 -45.59 -15.74 -0.16
C LEU A 65 -45.32 -16.38 -1.51
N ARG A 66 -45.72 -17.65 -1.64
CA ARG A 66 -45.77 -18.38 -2.91
C ARG A 66 -47.11 -18.12 -3.60
N ASN A 67 -47.09 -17.97 -4.93
CA ASN A 67 -48.30 -17.77 -5.75
C ASN A 67 -49.25 -16.70 -5.17
N SER A 68 -48.70 -15.51 -4.94
CA SER A 68 -49.31 -14.47 -4.10
C SER A 68 -50.23 -13.51 -4.87
N SER A 69 -50.09 -13.44 -6.19
CA SER A 69 -51.08 -12.93 -7.15
C SER A 69 -51.88 -14.06 -7.82
N PHE A 70 -51.87 -15.28 -7.28
CA PHE A 70 -52.67 -16.44 -7.74
C PHE A 70 -52.50 -16.95 -9.18
N GLU A 71 -51.64 -16.33 -9.99
CA GLU A 71 -51.35 -16.65 -11.40
C GLU A 71 -50.94 -18.10 -11.70
N GLN A 72 -50.43 -18.86 -10.72
CA GLN A 72 -49.85 -20.18 -10.95
C GLN A 72 -50.89 -21.32 -10.89
N GLU A 73 -50.99 -22.11 -11.95
CA GLU A 73 -52.02 -23.15 -12.10
C GLU A 73 -51.63 -24.53 -11.54
N GLN A 74 -52.63 -25.32 -11.12
CA GLN A 74 -52.65 -26.77 -11.40
C GLN A 74 -54.07 -27.38 -11.35
N GLY A 75 -54.66 -27.65 -12.51
CA GLY A 75 -55.68 -28.69 -12.73
C GLY A 75 -57.05 -28.60 -12.01
N SER A 76 -57.25 -27.65 -11.09
CA SER A 76 -58.51 -27.42 -10.38
C SER A 76 -58.66 -25.95 -10.01
N ASN A 77 -59.88 -25.53 -9.65
CA ASN A 77 -60.20 -24.15 -9.29
C ASN A 77 -59.57 -23.66 -7.96
N GLN A 78 -58.82 -24.50 -7.24
CA GLN A 78 -58.17 -24.13 -5.97
C GLN A 78 -56.89 -23.30 -6.20
N PRO A 79 -56.66 -22.20 -5.44
CA PRO A 79 -55.40 -21.48 -5.48
C PRO A 79 -54.23 -22.38 -5.06
N ARG A 80 -53.27 -22.59 -5.97
CA ARG A 80 -52.09 -23.44 -5.75
C ARG A 80 -51.22 -22.87 -4.63
N TYR A 81 -50.70 -23.75 -3.77
CA TYR A 81 -49.96 -23.43 -2.52
C TYR A 81 -50.77 -22.73 -1.43
N TRP A 82 -52.10 -22.65 -1.55
CA TRP A 82 -52.98 -22.12 -0.51
C TRP A 82 -53.99 -23.20 -0.05
N THR A 83 -54.15 -23.32 1.26
CA THR A 83 -55.03 -24.28 1.93
C THR A 83 -56.34 -23.62 2.29
N TYR A 84 -57.47 -24.25 1.95
CA TYR A 84 -58.80 -23.77 2.31
C TYR A 84 -59.07 -23.82 3.82
N MET A 85 -59.85 -22.85 4.31
CA MET A 85 -60.31 -22.77 5.69
C MET A 85 -61.83 -22.57 5.74
N PHE A 86 -62.48 -23.00 6.83
CA PHE A 86 -63.93 -22.82 7.07
C PHE A 86 -64.78 -23.45 5.94
N ASP A 87 -65.78 -22.73 5.42
CA ASP A 87 -66.74 -23.24 4.43
C ASP A 87 -66.16 -23.24 2.99
N SER A 88 -64.85 -23.04 2.85
CA SER A 88 -64.18 -22.82 1.55
C SER A 88 -64.06 -24.09 0.73
N THR A 89 -64.53 -24.00 -0.52
CA THR A 89 -64.49 -25.06 -1.53
C THR A 89 -64.14 -24.48 -2.89
N THR A 90 -63.77 -25.34 -3.84
CA THR A 90 -63.55 -24.98 -5.26
C THR A 90 -64.77 -24.35 -5.96
N SER A 91 -65.94 -24.33 -5.32
CA SER A 91 -67.18 -23.74 -5.83
C SER A 91 -67.46 -22.32 -5.32
N ASN A 92 -66.82 -21.90 -4.21
CA ASN A 92 -67.07 -20.61 -3.56
C ASN A 92 -65.79 -19.81 -3.25
N THR A 93 -64.61 -20.44 -3.33
CA THR A 93 -63.30 -19.86 -3.01
C THR A 93 -62.33 -20.31 -4.10
N PHE A 94 -62.27 -19.60 -5.22
CA PHE A 94 -61.59 -20.10 -6.42
C PHE A 94 -60.84 -19.03 -7.18
N ARG A 95 -59.79 -19.44 -7.90
CA ARG A 95 -59.05 -18.55 -8.80
C ARG A 95 -59.99 -18.07 -9.93
N SER A 96 -60.00 -16.79 -10.22
CA SER A 96 -60.91 -16.17 -11.18
C SER A 96 -60.21 -15.13 -12.06
N ALA A 97 -60.54 -15.12 -13.35
CA ALA A 97 -60.18 -14.04 -14.27
C ALA A 97 -61.16 -12.85 -14.19
N GLU A 98 -62.16 -12.92 -13.32
CA GLU A 98 -63.05 -11.81 -13.02
C GLU A 98 -62.46 -11.01 -11.86
N GLY A 99 -62.46 -9.69 -11.95
CA GLY A 99 -61.95 -8.83 -10.88
C GLY A 99 -60.48 -9.13 -10.55
N ILE A 100 -59.59 -8.70 -11.43
CA ILE A 100 -58.12 -8.79 -11.30
C ILE A 100 -57.55 -7.40 -10.97
N HIS A 101 -56.50 -7.32 -10.16
CA HIS A 101 -55.74 -6.09 -9.85
C HIS A 101 -54.45 -6.03 -10.67
N SER A 102 -53.70 -7.14 -10.75
CA SER A 102 -52.59 -7.30 -11.70
C SER A 102 -52.49 -8.74 -12.22
N GLY A 103 -51.86 -8.94 -13.38
CA GLY A 103 -51.82 -10.26 -14.03
C GLY A 103 -53.12 -10.62 -14.76
N ASN A 104 -53.45 -11.92 -14.79
CA ASN A 104 -54.56 -12.54 -15.50
C ASN A 104 -55.59 -13.21 -14.57
N TYR A 105 -55.29 -13.41 -13.28
CA TYR A 105 -56.09 -14.22 -12.36
C TYR A 105 -55.96 -13.78 -10.89
N GLY A 106 -57.04 -13.26 -10.29
CA GLY A 106 -57.13 -13.10 -8.84
C GLY A 106 -57.75 -14.31 -8.13
N LEU A 107 -57.93 -14.21 -6.81
CA LEU A 107 -58.75 -15.13 -6.01
C LEU A 107 -60.13 -14.52 -5.74
N LYS A 108 -61.20 -15.31 -5.89
CA LYS A 108 -62.58 -14.88 -5.64
C LYS A 108 -63.20 -15.70 -4.52
N PHE A 109 -63.70 -15.03 -3.48
CA PHE A 109 -64.65 -15.58 -2.52
C PHE A 109 -66.08 -15.18 -2.93
N VAL A 110 -67.03 -16.10 -2.79
CA VAL A 110 -68.45 -15.91 -3.14
C VAL A 110 -69.32 -16.39 -1.98
N GLY A 111 -70.15 -15.49 -1.43
CA GLY A 111 -71.10 -15.81 -0.37
C GLY A 111 -72.16 -16.85 -0.80
N GLY A 112 -72.84 -17.44 0.19
CA GLY A 112 -73.70 -18.62 0.01
C GLY A 112 -74.87 -18.47 -0.96
N LYS A 113 -75.52 -19.58 -1.35
CA LYS A 113 -76.62 -19.56 -2.34
C LYS A 113 -78.04 -19.32 -1.75
N GLY A 114 -78.17 -18.86 -0.51
CA GLY A 114 -79.47 -18.68 0.16
C GLY A 114 -79.56 -17.44 1.05
N ALA A 115 -80.74 -16.82 1.11
CA ALA A 115 -80.96 -15.60 1.87
C ALA A 115 -81.07 -15.86 3.38
N GLY A 116 -79.98 -15.63 4.13
CA GLY A 116 -80.00 -15.59 5.60
C GLY A 116 -78.65 -15.90 6.26
N SER A 117 -78.04 -17.03 5.91
CA SER A 117 -76.75 -17.46 6.44
C SER A 117 -75.60 -16.96 5.57
N GLY A 118 -74.70 -16.16 6.16
CA GLY A 118 -73.45 -15.76 5.51
C GLY A 118 -72.40 -16.86 5.63
N LEU A 119 -71.62 -17.11 4.59
CA LEU A 119 -70.52 -18.08 4.65
C LEU A 119 -69.28 -17.45 5.29
N ASN A 120 -68.53 -18.28 6.00
CA ASN A 120 -67.17 -17.95 6.43
C ASN A 120 -66.21 -18.63 5.47
N LEU A 121 -65.45 -17.85 4.72
CA LEU A 121 -64.49 -18.31 3.72
C LEU A 121 -63.09 -17.85 4.10
N GLY A 122 -62.07 -18.56 3.64
CA GLY A 122 -60.68 -18.22 3.94
C GLY A 122 -59.66 -19.17 3.33
N ILE A 123 -58.44 -18.67 3.26
CA ILE A 123 -57.24 -19.38 2.81
C ILE A 123 -56.08 -19.11 3.76
N SER A 124 -55.19 -20.09 3.86
CA SER A 124 -53.91 -20.00 4.57
C SER A 124 -52.77 -20.49 3.70
N GLN A 125 -51.54 -20.08 4.04
CA GLN A 125 -50.33 -20.69 3.47
C GLN A 125 -49.44 -21.25 4.57
N PRO A 126 -49.77 -22.44 5.12
CA PRO A 126 -49.04 -23.01 6.25
C PRO A 126 -47.55 -23.22 5.98
N ASP A 127 -47.14 -23.49 4.74
CA ASP A 127 -45.73 -23.69 4.38
C ASP A 127 -44.88 -22.40 4.44
N THR A 128 -45.51 -21.23 4.59
CA THR A 128 -44.83 -19.93 4.70
C THR A 128 -44.88 -19.47 6.16
N LYS A 129 -43.89 -19.92 6.93
CA LYS A 129 -43.71 -19.59 8.34
C LYS A 129 -42.98 -18.25 8.52
N THR A 130 -43.42 -17.43 9.47
CA THR A 130 -42.60 -16.34 10.00
C THR A 130 -41.51 -16.87 10.91
N VAL A 131 -40.47 -16.07 11.14
CA VAL A 131 -39.42 -16.35 12.14
C VAL A 131 -39.74 -15.55 13.41
N PRO A 132 -39.80 -16.17 14.60
CA PRO A 132 -40.14 -15.46 15.83
C PRO A 132 -39.18 -14.32 16.20
N GLY A 133 -39.72 -13.32 16.90
CA GLY A 133 -39.03 -12.10 17.31
C GLY A 133 -38.92 -11.02 16.22
N ARG A 134 -39.29 -11.33 14.97
CA ARG A 134 -39.23 -10.40 13.83
C ARG A 134 -40.60 -9.80 13.49
N THR A 135 -40.58 -8.63 12.86
CA THR A 135 -41.77 -7.87 12.47
C THR A 135 -42.12 -8.13 11.01
N TYR A 136 -43.39 -8.45 10.75
CA TYR A 136 -43.90 -8.76 9.42
C TYR A 136 -45.13 -7.91 9.10
N THR A 137 -45.18 -7.42 7.87
CA THR A 137 -46.38 -6.78 7.29
C THR A 137 -47.00 -7.73 6.28
N LEU A 138 -48.24 -8.16 6.53
CA LEU A 138 -49.08 -8.86 5.58
C LEU A 138 -50.07 -7.86 4.95
N SER A 139 -50.18 -7.86 3.63
CA SER A 139 -51.07 -6.97 2.89
C SER A 139 -51.68 -7.65 1.67
N ALA A 140 -52.83 -7.19 1.21
CA ALA A 140 -53.48 -7.66 -0.02
C ALA A 140 -54.30 -6.54 -0.67
N TYR A 141 -54.48 -6.58 -1.99
CA TYR A 141 -55.50 -5.78 -2.67
C TYR A 141 -56.84 -6.51 -2.62
N ILE A 142 -57.89 -5.79 -2.24
CA ILE A 142 -59.26 -6.29 -2.09
C ILE A 142 -60.24 -5.41 -2.87
N LYS A 143 -61.17 -6.06 -3.56
CA LYS A 143 -62.32 -5.44 -4.24
C LYS A 143 -63.58 -6.20 -3.84
N ILE A 144 -64.68 -5.51 -3.56
CA ILE A 144 -65.94 -6.17 -3.16
C ILE A 144 -67.12 -5.63 -3.97
N ILE A 145 -67.92 -6.54 -4.52
CA ILE A 145 -69.15 -6.23 -5.25
C ILE A 145 -70.34 -7.01 -4.66
N ASN A 146 -71.55 -6.50 -4.90
CA ASN A 146 -72.83 -7.01 -4.38
C ASN A 146 -72.83 -7.22 -2.84
N ASN A 147 -72.19 -6.30 -2.14
CA ASN A 147 -71.99 -6.34 -0.70
C ASN A 147 -73.00 -5.47 0.06
N SER A 148 -73.78 -6.10 0.95
CA SER A 148 -74.59 -5.43 1.97
C SER A 148 -73.93 -5.43 3.35
N SER A 149 -73.10 -6.44 3.64
CA SER A 149 -72.21 -6.51 4.81
C SER A 149 -71.17 -7.63 4.60
N ALA A 150 -69.90 -7.30 4.75
CA ALA A 150 -68.78 -8.24 4.69
C ALA A 150 -67.66 -7.79 5.63
N THR A 151 -67.09 -8.74 6.38
CA THR A 151 -65.90 -8.52 7.20
C THR A 151 -64.73 -9.28 6.61
N ILE A 152 -63.71 -8.56 6.12
CA ILE A 152 -62.47 -9.16 5.62
C ILE A 152 -61.44 -9.16 6.74
N ARG A 153 -60.71 -10.27 6.94
CA ARG A 153 -59.69 -10.37 7.98
C ARG A 153 -58.36 -10.82 7.39
N LEU A 154 -57.29 -10.10 7.71
CA LEU A 154 -55.91 -10.46 7.37
C LEU A 154 -55.12 -10.61 8.67
N GLY A 155 -54.26 -11.62 8.73
CA GLY A 155 -53.44 -11.87 9.91
C GLY A 155 -52.72 -13.18 9.83
N PHE A 156 -52.42 -13.75 10.99
CA PHE A 156 -51.65 -14.98 11.10
C PHE A 156 -52.37 -16.01 11.99
N TRP A 157 -52.16 -17.28 11.67
CA TRP A 157 -52.48 -18.39 12.56
C TRP A 157 -51.24 -18.76 13.37
N ASP A 158 -51.37 -18.80 14.69
CA ASP A 158 -50.37 -19.35 15.60
C ASP A 158 -50.47 -20.87 15.54
N GLU A 159 -49.57 -21.51 14.78
CA GLU A 159 -49.56 -22.96 14.63
C GLU A 159 -49.12 -23.69 15.90
N GLN A 160 -48.25 -23.08 16.71
CA GLN A 160 -47.69 -23.71 17.89
C GLN A 160 -48.77 -23.87 18.97
N ASN A 161 -49.59 -22.84 19.17
CA ASN A 161 -50.70 -22.83 20.12
C ASN A 161 -52.07 -23.13 19.48
N ASN A 162 -52.08 -23.39 18.17
CA ASN A 162 -53.26 -23.69 17.34
C ASN A 162 -54.45 -22.72 17.55
N LYS A 163 -54.18 -21.42 17.42
CA LYS A 163 -55.14 -20.33 17.62
C LYS A 163 -54.91 -19.20 16.61
N TYR A 164 -55.79 -18.20 16.57
CA TYR A 164 -55.47 -16.95 15.88
C TYR A 164 -54.27 -16.28 16.56
N GLY A 165 -53.27 -15.92 15.76
CA GLY A 165 -52.30 -14.90 16.11
C GLY A 165 -52.90 -13.51 15.96
N GLU A 166 -52.07 -12.50 15.71
CA GLU A 166 -52.60 -11.16 15.43
C GLU A 166 -53.33 -11.13 14.09
N ILE A 167 -54.58 -10.67 14.12
CA ILE A 167 -55.49 -10.60 12.97
C ILE A 167 -56.33 -9.33 13.03
N LYS A 168 -56.36 -8.60 11.91
CA LYS A 168 -57.05 -7.30 11.79
C LYS A 168 -58.30 -7.47 10.94
N SER A 169 -59.43 -6.98 11.48
CA SER A 169 -60.73 -7.06 10.82
C SER A 169 -61.11 -5.74 10.15
N PHE A 170 -61.60 -5.82 8.92
CA PHE A 170 -62.02 -4.69 8.09
C PHE A 170 -63.48 -4.90 7.68
N ASN A 171 -64.37 -4.05 8.19
CA ASN A 171 -65.81 -4.17 7.99
C ASN A 171 -66.28 -3.24 6.86
N TYR A 172 -67.04 -3.79 5.92
CA TYR A 172 -67.52 -3.07 4.74
C TYR A 172 -69.02 -3.31 4.52
N SER A 173 -69.79 -2.23 4.39
CA SER A 173 -71.25 -2.25 4.16
C SER A 173 -71.68 -1.81 2.75
N GLN A 174 -70.71 -1.59 1.86
CA GLN A 174 -70.94 -1.15 0.48
C GLN A 174 -69.93 -1.82 -0.47
N ASN A 175 -70.17 -1.68 -1.77
CA ASN A 175 -69.22 -2.07 -2.83
C ASN A 175 -68.04 -1.10 -2.90
N PHE A 176 -66.86 -1.59 -3.27
CA PHE A 176 -65.72 -0.73 -3.61
C PHE A 176 -64.77 -1.45 -4.59
N ASP A 177 -64.16 -0.67 -5.48
CA ASP A 177 -63.04 -1.11 -6.31
C ASP A 177 -61.74 -1.22 -5.50
N TRP A 178 -60.68 -1.74 -6.10
CA TRP A 178 -59.43 -2.13 -5.44
C TRP A 178 -58.90 -1.17 -4.36
N LYS A 179 -58.73 -1.71 -3.14
CA LYS A 179 -58.04 -1.07 -2.03
C LYS A 179 -57.05 -2.04 -1.41
N ARG A 180 -55.83 -1.59 -1.12
CA ARG A 180 -54.85 -2.38 -0.36
C ARG A 180 -55.16 -2.26 1.13
N ILE A 181 -55.21 -3.39 1.82
CA ILE A 181 -55.32 -3.47 3.29
C ILE A 181 -54.16 -4.26 3.87
N SER A 182 -53.81 -3.98 5.12
CA SER A 182 -52.61 -4.52 5.76
C SER A 182 -52.70 -4.62 7.29
N VAL A 183 -51.92 -5.56 7.81
CA VAL A 183 -51.64 -5.77 9.24
C VAL A 183 -50.14 -5.98 9.42
N THR A 184 -49.58 -5.38 10.48
CA THR A 184 -48.17 -5.50 10.84
C THR A 184 -48.10 -6.07 12.25
N VAL A 185 -47.31 -7.12 12.45
CA VAL A 185 -47.16 -7.84 13.73
C VAL A 185 -45.71 -8.23 13.95
N THR A 186 -45.23 -8.14 15.18
CA THR A 186 -43.99 -8.81 15.61
C THR A 186 -44.38 -10.19 16.16
N THR A 187 -44.05 -11.27 15.44
CA THR A 187 -44.52 -12.61 15.81
C THR A 187 -43.74 -13.15 17.01
N PRO A 188 -44.40 -13.50 18.14
CA PRO A 188 -43.71 -13.92 19.37
C PRO A 188 -43.14 -15.35 19.27
N GLY A 189 -42.16 -15.67 20.13
CA GLY A 189 -41.48 -16.97 20.21
C GLY A 189 -39.96 -16.84 20.14
N ILE A 190 -39.24 -17.96 19.96
CA ILE A 190 -37.79 -18.00 19.74
C ILE A 190 -37.43 -18.68 18.41
N ILE A 191 -36.28 -18.33 17.83
CA ILE A 191 -35.90 -18.72 16.45
C ILE A 191 -35.84 -20.26 16.24
N THR A 192 -35.74 -21.05 17.30
CA THR A 192 -35.69 -22.52 17.25
C THR A 192 -37.07 -23.22 17.27
N ASP A 193 -38.18 -22.47 17.36
CA ASP A 193 -39.52 -23.06 17.36
C ASP A 193 -39.85 -23.71 16.01
N THR A 194 -40.25 -24.98 16.02
CA THR A 194 -40.48 -25.79 14.80
C THR A 194 -41.85 -25.60 14.15
N LYS A 195 -42.73 -24.84 14.81
CA LYS A 195 -44.06 -24.44 14.34
C LYS A 195 -44.21 -22.96 14.66
N ASN A 196 -44.53 -22.15 13.66
CA ASN A 196 -44.57 -20.70 13.77
C ASN A 196 -45.79 -20.11 13.07
N TYR A 197 -45.94 -18.80 13.20
CA TYR A 197 -47.08 -18.07 12.67
C TYR A 197 -47.07 -18.14 11.14
N TYR A 198 -48.23 -18.36 10.53
CA TYR A 198 -48.38 -18.40 9.07
C TYR A 198 -49.56 -17.55 8.59
N PRO A 199 -49.49 -16.95 7.40
CA PRO A 199 -50.46 -15.95 6.95
C PRO A 199 -51.81 -16.60 6.60
N ILE A 200 -52.88 -15.90 6.97
CA ILE A 200 -54.27 -16.27 6.72
C ILE A 200 -55.08 -15.05 6.24
N ILE A 201 -56.02 -15.30 5.33
CA ILE A 201 -56.95 -14.29 4.81
C ILE A 201 -58.36 -14.88 4.79
N GLU A 202 -59.33 -14.12 5.28
CA GLU A 202 -60.70 -14.59 5.48
C GLU A 202 -61.75 -13.56 5.05
N GLY A 203 -62.90 -14.04 4.58
CA GLY A 203 -64.14 -13.28 4.47
C GLY A 203 -65.19 -13.88 5.40
N ARG A 204 -65.70 -13.10 6.34
CA ARG A 204 -66.65 -13.53 7.37
C ARG A 204 -68.07 -13.06 7.06
N GLU A 205 -69.01 -13.94 7.35
CA GLU A 205 -70.45 -13.79 7.12
C GLU A 205 -70.85 -13.31 5.71
N LEU A 206 -70.09 -13.69 4.68
CA LEU A 206 -70.34 -13.25 3.30
C LEU A 206 -71.75 -13.69 2.84
N LYS A 207 -72.64 -12.70 2.72
CA LYS A 207 -74.05 -12.90 2.40
C LYS A 207 -74.23 -13.31 0.94
N ALA A 208 -75.41 -13.84 0.62
CA ALA A 208 -75.67 -14.41 -0.69
C ALA A 208 -75.48 -13.40 -1.84
N GLY A 209 -74.66 -13.77 -2.82
CA GLY A 209 -74.32 -12.94 -3.97
C GLY A 209 -73.16 -11.96 -3.76
N THR A 210 -72.69 -11.75 -2.52
CA THR A 210 -71.48 -10.95 -2.25
C THR A 210 -70.26 -11.65 -2.83
N ALA A 211 -69.46 -10.93 -3.62
CA ALA A 211 -68.20 -11.42 -4.16
C ALA A 211 -67.04 -10.52 -3.71
N VAL A 212 -66.03 -11.15 -3.09
CA VAL A 212 -64.78 -10.52 -2.66
C VAL A 212 -63.69 -11.03 -3.59
N TYR A 213 -63.01 -10.11 -4.27
CA TYR A 213 -61.81 -10.41 -5.03
C TYR A 213 -60.58 -10.02 -4.20
N ILE A 214 -59.58 -10.88 -4.22
CA ILE A 214 -58.34 -10.80 -3.46
C ILE A 214 -57.21 -11.04 -4.44
N ASP A 215 -56.25 -10.13 -4.48
CA ASP A 215 -55.13 -10.20 -5.41
C ASP A 215 -53.88 -9.55 -4.80
N ASP A 216 -52.73 -9.79 -5.43
CA ASP A 216 -51.49 -9.05 -5.16
C ASP A 216 -51.10 -9.03 -3.67
N ILE A 217 -51.13 -10.21 -3.03
CA ILE A 217 -50.82 -10.36 -1.61
C ILE A 217 -49.30 -10.21 -1.40
N GLN A 218 -48.88 -9.49 -0.37
CA GLN A 218 -47.47 -9.42 0.03
C GLN A 218 -47.32 -9.69 1.54
N LEU A 219 -46.39 -10.60 1.87
CA LEU A 219 -45.83 -10.76 3.20
C LEU A 219 -44.37 -10.31 3.17
N GLU A 220 -44.05 -9.28 3.94
CA GLU A 220 -42.71 -8.67 4.01
C GLU A 220 -42.21 -8.69 5.46
N GLU A 221 -40.93 -9.01 5.69
CA GLU A 221 -40.30 -8.85 7.01
C GLU A 221 -39.91 -7.37 7.23
N SER A 222 -40.91 -6.55 7.54
CA SER A 222 -40.80 -5.11 7.73
C SER A 222 -41.92 -4.58 8.62
N SER A 223 -41.66 -3.49 9.34
CA SER A 223 -42.69 -2.68 10.02
C SER A 223 -43.41 -1.71 9.08
N GLU A 224 -42.80 -1.36 7.94
CA GLU A 224 -43.35 -0.45 6.94
C GLU A 224 -43.79 -1.20 5.68
N GLN A 225 -44.97 -0.86 5.18
CA GLN A 225 -45.56 -1.43 3.98
C GLN A 225 -44.94 -0.81 2.72
N THR A 226 -44.23 -1.58 1.91
CA THR A 226 -43.56 -1.03 0.72
C THR A 226 -44.54 -0.77 -0.43
N ARG A 227 -44.14 0.04 -1.41
CA ARG A 227 -44.98 0.37 -2.58
C ARG A 227 -45.14 -0.88 -3.46
N TYR A 228 -46.37 -1.30 -3.72
CA TYR A 228 -46.62 -2.52 -4.50
C TYR A 228 -45.98 -2.43 -5.89
N ASN A 229 -45.23 -3.47 -6.26
CA ASN A 229 -44.60 -3.60 -7.56
C ASN A 229 -45.07 -4.92 -8.18
N SER A 230 -45.92 -4.88 -9.21
CA SER A 230 -46.44 -6.08 -9.88
C SER A 230 -45.34 -6.94 -10.51
N ALA A 231 -44.17 -6.35 -10.83
CA ALA A 231 -43.03 -7.14 -11.31
C ALA A 231 -42.40 -8.03 -10.22
N SER A 232 -42.57 -7.70 -8.92
CA SER A 232 -42.04 -8.51 -7.82
C SER A 232 -42.94 -9.66 -7.38
N ALA A 233 -44.19 -9.72 -7.86
CA ALA A 233 -45.06 -10.90 -7.69
C ALA A 233 -44.71 -12.06 -8.65
N TYR A 234 -43.97 -11.78 -9.73
CA TYR A 234 -43.42 -12.80 -10.64
C TYR A 234 -41.95 -13.15 -10.37
N SER A 235 -41.24 -12.40 -9.51
CA SER A 235 -39.81 -12.62 -9.24
C SER A 235 -39.58 -13.41 -7.95
N ASN A 236 -39.31 -14.71 -8.11
CA ASN A 236 -38.74 -15.55 -7.06
C ASN A 236 -37.41 -14.91 -6.57
N SER A 237 -37.23 -14.74 -5.26
CA SER A 237 -36.05 -14.06 -4.70
C SER A 237 -34.74 -14.79 -5.03
N ALA A 238 -33.61 -14.06 -5.02
CA ALA A 238 -32.36 -14.48 -5.67
C ALA A 238 -31.58 -15.64 -5.00
N PHE A 239 -32.25 -16.54 -4.26
CA PHE A 239 -31.74 -17.88 -3.91
C PHE A 239 -32.80 -19.00 -4.01
N SER A 240 -34.07 -18.73 -4.29
CA SER A 240 -35.11 -19.75 -4.51
C SER A 240 -35.18 -20.27 -5.96
N SER A 241 -34.20 -19.92 -6.80
CA SER A 241 -34.19 -20.16 -8.24
C SER A 241 -33.45 -21.43 -8.70
N LEU A 242 -32.79 -22.19 -7.81
CA LEU A 242 -32.23 -23.49 -8.16
C LEU A 242 -33.34 -24.56 -8.24
N GLY A 243 -34.01 -24.60 -9.39
CA GLY A 243 -34.80 -25.75 -9.82
C GLY A 243 -36.28 -25.75 -9.42
N ALA A 244 -36.85 -24.63 -8.98
CA ALA A 244 -38.28 -24.52 -8.62
C ALA A 244 -38.76 -25.58 -7.59
N GLY A 245 -37.86 -25.96 -6.66
CA GLY A 245 -38.10 -27.05 -5.71
C GLY A 245 -37.73 -28.44 -6.24
N SER A 246 -36.74 -28.55 -7.14
CA SER A 246 -36.16 -29.85 -7.57
C SER A 246 -34.84 -30.21 -6.87
N ILE A 247 -34.17 -29.25 -6.22
CA ILE A 247 -32.96 -29.45 -5.40
C ILE A 247 -33.12 -28.65 -4.09
N LEU A 248 -32.66 -29.22 -2.98
CA LEU A 248 -32.61 -28.61 -1.65
C LEU A 248 -31.16 -28.54 -1.15
N GLY A 249 -30.80 -27.46 -0.46
CA GLY A 249 -29.54 -27.32 0.25
C GLY A 249 -29.72 -27.42 1.76
N GLY A 250 -28.91 -28.25 2.41
CA GLY A 250 -28.82 -28.33 3.88
C GLY A 250 -27.94 -27.23 4.46
N LEU A 251 -28.16 -26.88 5.73
CA LEU A 251 -27.34 -25.89 6.47
C LEU A 251 -25.89 -26.38 6.71
N ASP A 252 -25.68 -27.67 6.52
CA ASP A 252 -24.43 -28.43 6.50
C ASP A 252 -23.74 -28.44 5.11
N GLY A 253 -24.28 -27.71 4.12
CA GLY A 253 -23.66 -27.50 2.80
C GLY A 253 -23.92 -28.59 1.75
N ASN A 254 -24.68 -29.62 2.11
CA ASN A 254 -25.05 -30.72 1.21
C ASN A 254 -26.18 -30.33 0.24
N LEU A 255 -26.13 -30.83 -1.00
CA LEU A 255 -27.17 -30.62 -2.04
C LEU A 255 -27.83 -31.96 -2.39
N TYR A 256 -29.17 -32.02 -2.32
CA TYR A 256 -29.96 -33.22 -2.61
C TYR A 256 -31.13 -32.90 -3.55
N PRO A 257 -31.58 -33.82 -4.42
CA PRO A 257 -32.81 -33.64 -5.15
C PRO A 257 -34.01 -33.61 -4.18
N ALA A 258 -34.94 -32.69 -4.40
CA ALA A 258 -36.13 -32.51 -3.55
C ALA A 258 -37.13 -33.67 -3.62
N THR A 259 -36.94 -34.60 -4.56
CA THR A 259 -37.69 -35.85 -4.67
C THR A 259 -36.75 -36.95 -5.17
N SER A 260 -36.80 -38.13 -4.55
CA SER A 260 -35.88 -39.22 -4.89
C SER A 260 -36.01 -39.64 -6.36
N GLY A 261 -34.89 -39.72 -7.08
CA GLY A 261 -34.84 -40.13 -8.49
C GLY A 261 -35.14 -39.03 -9.53
N VAL A 262 -35.26 -37.76 -9.13
CA VAL A 262 -35.57 -36.63 -10.04
C VAL A 262 -34.43 -35.61 -10.07
N GLY A 263 -33.94 -35.28 -11.27
CA GLY A 263 -32.92 -34.24 -11.49
C GLY A 263 -31.47 -34.74 -11.47
N GLY A 264 -30.56 -33.89 -11.97
CA GLY A 264 -29.12 -34.15 -12.01
C GLY A 264 -28.31 -32.84 -11.97
N LEU A 265 -27.04 -32.91 -11.57
CA LEU A 265 -26.16 -31.74 -11.45
C LEU A 265 -25.59 -31.34 -12.82
N GLY A 266 -26.32 -30.46 -13.52
CA GLY A 266 -26.01 -30.03 -14.89
C GLY A 266 -26.82 -30.77 -15.95
N THR A 267 -26.73 -30.33 -17.21
CA THR A 267 -27.38 -30.96 -18.37
C THR A 267 -26.36 -31.17 -19.50
N SER A 268 -26.70 -31.97 -20.52
CA SER A 268 -25.80 -32.24 -21.66
C SER A 268 -25.38 -31.00 -22.47
N SER A 269 -26.13 -29.90 -22.35
CA SER A 269 -25.84 -28.60 -22.99
C SER A 269 -25.35 -27.52 -22.02
N ASN A 270 -25.46 -27.75 -20.71
CA ASN A 270 -24.91 -26.91 -19.65
C ASN A 270 -24.28 -27.80 -18.57
N SER A 271 -23.14 -28.40 -18.92
CA SER A 271 -22.32 -29.21 -18.03
C SER A 271 -21.42 -28.32 -17.17
N TRP A 272 -21.14 -28.76 -15.95
CA TRP A 272 -20.11 -28.13 -15.11
C TRP A 272 -18.74 -28.37 -15.74
N SER A 273 -17.90 -27.33 -15.82
CA SER A 273 -16.58 -27.42 -16.47
C SER A 273 -15.56 -28.27 -15.70
N SER A 274 -15.81 -28.54 -14.42
CA SER A 274 -15.15 -29.57 -13.63
C SER A 274 -16.05 -29.95 -12.45
N LEU A 275 -16.01 -31.21 -12.01
CA LEU A 275 -16.50 -31.63 -10.70
C LEU A 275 -15.31 -32.06 -9.83
N TYR A 276 -15.03 -31.29 -8.79
CA TYR A 276 -13.89 -31.54 -7.88
C TYR A 276 -14.33 -32.45 -6.73
N LEU A 277 -14.09 -33.76 -6.86
CA LEU A 277 -14.17 -34.71 -5.77
C LEU A 277 -12.76 -34.89 -5.18
N SER A 278 -12.65 -35.10 -3.88
CA SER A 278 -11.36 -35.03 -3.16
C SER A 278 -10.27 -35.99 -3.67
N ASN A 279 -10.63 -37.10 -4.32
CA ASN A 279 -9.71 -38.05 -4.96
C ASN A 279 -10.13 -38.47 -6.39
N ALA A 280 -11.00 -37.71 -7.04
CA ALA A 280 -11.35 -37.93 -8.46
C ALA A 280 -11.83 -36.65 -9.14
N THR A 281 -11.54 -36.49 -10.42
CA THR A 281 -12.00 -35.36 -11.22
C THR A 281 -12.57 -35.83 -12.55
N ILE A 282 -13.67 -35.22 -12.97
CA ILE A 282 -14.06 -35.22 -14.39
C ILE A 282 -13.78 -33.82 -14.89
N ASP A 283 -12.92 -33.70 -15.90
CA ASP A 283 -12.56 -32.42 -16.50
C ASP A 283 -13.56 -31.97 -17.59
N LYS A 284 -13.45 -30.70 -17.96
CA LYS A 284 -14.12 -30.01 -19.07
C LYS A 284 -14.13 -30.74 -20.43
N ASP A 285 -13.17 -31.64 -20.66
CA ASP A 285 -13.02 -32.36 -21.93
C ASP A 285 -13.59 -33.80 -21.80
N GLY A 286 -14.17 -34.14 -20.64
CA GLY A 286 -14.84 -35.41 -20.36
C GLY A 286 -13.95 -36.49 -19.76
N ASN A 287 -12.68 -36.18 -19.45
CA ASN A 287 -11.74 -37.18 -18.94
C ASN A 287 -12.00 -37.46 -17.45
N LEU A 288 -12.29 -38.73 -17.12
CA LEU A 288 -12.33 -39.20 -15.73
C LEU A 288 -10.93 -39.54 -15.26
N THR A 289 -10.42 -38.80 -14.28
CA THR A 289 -9.19 -39.10 -13.53
C THR A 289 -9.56 -39.53 -12.12
N VAL A 290 -9.08 -40.71 -11.69
CA VAL A 290 -9.28 -41.22 -10.33
C VAL A 290 -7.90 -41.36 -9.69
N ASN A 291 -7.67 -40.67 -8.57
CA ASN A 291 -6.39 -40.65 -7.87
C ASN A 291 -6.24 -41.82 -6.86
N GLY A 292 -7.31 -42.59 -6.66
CA GLY A 292 -7.32 -43.85 -5.90
C GLY A 292 -7.78 -45.04 -6.75
N SER A 293 -8.04 -46.19 -6.11
CA SER A 293 -8.50 -47.40 -6.79
C SER A 293 -9.93 -47.25 -7.36
N SER A 294 -10.16 -47.84 -8.53
CA SER A 294 -11.49 -48.02 -9.13
C SER A 294 -11.90 -49.49 -9.08
N THR A 295 -13.17 -49.77 -8.76
CA THR A 295 -13.73 -51.13 -8.73
C THR A 295 -15.07 -51.16 -9.46
N VAL A 296 -15.14 -51.92 -10.55
CA VAL A 296 -16.39 -52.19 -11.29
C VAL A 296 -16.88 -53.59 -10.90
N LYS A 297 -18.16 -53.73 -10.53
CA LYS A 297 -18.77 -55.01 -10.08
C LYS A 297 -19.53 -55.77 -11.17
N GLY A 298 -19.49 -55.29 -12.41
CA GLY A 298 -20.09 -55.91 -13.59
C GLY A 298 -19.19 -55.70 -14.80
N ASP A 299 -19.68 -56.05 -15.99
CA ASP A 299 -18.86 -56.08 -17.20
C ASP A 299 -18.34 -54.68 -17.62
N GLU A 300 -17.02 -54.58 -17.85
CA GLU A 300 -16.40 -53.42 -18.48
C GLU A 300 -16.26 -53.68 -19.99
N THR A 301 -16.87 -52.83 -20.83
CA THR A 301 -16.76 -52.92 -22.30
C THR A 301 -16.06 -51.70 -22.87
N VAL A 302 -14.78 -51.84 -23.23
CA VAL A 302 -14.00 -50.79 -23.91
C VAL A 302 -14.05 -51.03 -25.43
N LYS A 303 -14.73 -50.13 -26.17
CA LYS A 303 -14.86 -50.22 -27.65
C LYS A 303 -13.67 -49.64 -28.42
N GLY A 304 -12.85 -48.81 -27.77
CA GLY A 304 -11.59 -48.28 -28.30
C GLY A 304 -10.37 -49.09 -27.84
N SER A 305 -9.17 -48.61 -28.13
CA SER A 305 -7.94 -49.20 -27.60
C SER A 305 -7.78 -48.91 -26.11
N SER A 306 -7.75 -49.94 -25.27
CA SER A 306 -7.30 -49.82 -23.88
C SER A 306 -5.77 -49.88 -23.80
N THR A 307 -5.16 -49.11 -22.90
CA THR A 307 -3.70 -49.11 -22.66
C THR A 307 -3.43 -49.13 -21.15
N ILE A 308 -3.25 -50.33 -20.60
CA ILE A 308 -2.90 -50.52 -19.18
C ILE A 308 -1.38 -50.57 -19.07
N LYS A 309 -0.80 -49.68 -18.25
CA LYS A 309 0.66 -49.51 -18.12
C LYS A 309 1.27 -50.20 -16.89
N GLY A 310 0.42 -50.66 -15.96
CA GLY A 310 0.83 -51.41 -14.77
C GLY A 310 0.59 -52.91 -14.91
N ASN A 311 0.97 -53.66 -13.87
CA ASN A 311 0.68 -55.11 -13.79
C ASN A 311 -0.83 -55.34 -13.89
N THR A 312 -1.23 -56.29 -14.75
CA THR A 312 -2.64 -56.62 -15.01
C THR A 312 -2.86 -58.10 -14.75
N THR A 313 -3.84 -58.43 -13.90
CA THR A 313 -4.33 -59.80 -13.72
C THR A 313 -5.60 -59.97 -14.55
N LEU A 314 -5.69 -61.06 -15.32
CA LEU A 314 -6.86 -61.40 -16.13
C LEU A 314 -7.39 -62.77 -15.68
N GLY A 315 -8.61 -62.78 -15.14
CA GLY A 315 -9.18 -63.93 -14.43
C GLY A 315 -8.74 -64.01 -12.96
N ASP A 316 -9.54 -64.69 -12.13
CA ASP A 316 -9.25 -65.07 -10.75
C ASP A 316 -9.23 -66.61 -10.54
N SER A 317 -9.56 -67.39 -11.57
CA SER A 317 -9.75 -68.84 -11.51
C SER A 317 -9.17 -69.56 -12.74
N SER A 318 -8.79 -70.84 -12.57
CA SER A 318 -8.36 -71.70 -13.68
C SER A 318 -9.47 -72.06 -14.68
N ASN A 319 -10.72 -71.71 -14.36
CA ASN A 319 -11.88 -71.89 -15.25
C ASN A 319 -12.15 -70.66 -16.13
N ASP A 320 -11.43 -69.55 -15.94
CA ASP A 320 -11.66 -68.33 -16.69
C ASP A 320 -11.17 -68.43 -18.13
N THR A 321 -11.96 -67.90 -19.06
CA THR A 321 -11.67 -67.96 -20.50
C THR A 321 -11.08 -66.64 -20.98
N ILE A 322 -9.76 -66.60 -21.17
CA ILE A 322 -9.07 -65.44 -21.76
C ILE A 322 -9.09 -65.54 -23.29
N THR A 323 -10.05 -64.86 -23.93
CA THR A 323 -10.22 -64.88 -25.40
C THR A 323 -9.35 -63.83 -26.09
N ALA A 324 -8.12 -64.21 -26.47
CA ALA A 324 -7.20 -63.35 -27.20
C ALA A 324 -7.35 -63.46 -28.74
N THR A 325 -8.35 -62.79 -29.32
CA THR A 325 -8.58 -62.77 -30.78
C THR A 325 -7.59 -61.85 -31.54
N GLY A 326 -6.96 -60.90 -30.83
CA GLY A 326 -5.97 -59.98 -31.39
C GLY A 326 -4.56 -60.58 -31.54
N ARG A 327 -3.64 -59.83 -32.16
CA ARG A 327 -2.21 -60.20 -32.22
C ARG A 327 -1.46 -59.59 -31.04
N PHE A 328 -0.52 -60.33 -30.46
CA PHE A 328 0.46 -59.76 -29.54
C PHE A 328 1.50 -58.94 -30.33
N ASN A 329 1.63 -57.66 -29.98
CA ASN A 329 2.65 -56.73 -30.52
C ASN A 329 3.95 -56.74 -29.68
N SER A 330 4.12 -57.77 -28.85
CA SER A 330 5.24 -57.94 -27.93
C SER A 330 5.48 -59.43 -27.68
N SER A 331 6.65 -59.77 -27.12
CA SER A 331 6.89 -61.11 -26.58
C SER A 331 5.94 -61.41 -25.42
N LEU A 332 5.53 -62.68 -25.28
CA LEU A 332 4.97 -63.20 -24.05
C LEU A 332 6.12 -63.57 -23.12
N VAL A 333 6.23 -62.90 -21.97
CA VAL A 333 7.32 -63.09 -21.01
C VAL A 333 6.73 -63.43 -19.64
N PRO A 334 7.04 -64.60 -19.06
CA PRO A 334 6.57 -64.95 -17.72
C PRO A 334 7.23 -64.07 -16.65
N SER A 335 6.52 -63.79 -15.57
CA SER A 335 7.04 -62.98 -14.43
C SER A 335 8.19 -63.65 -13.69
N THR A 336 8.26 -64.99 -13.69
CA THR A 336 9.35 -65.78 -13.14
C THR A 336 9.70 -66.96 -14.04
N THR A 337 11.01 -67.23 -14.16
CA THR A 337 11.56 -68.36 -14.92
C THR A 337 11.15 -69.70 -14.28
N ASN A 338 10.92 -70.73 -15.09
CA ASN A 338 10.59 -72.10 -14.67
C ASN A 338 9.34 -72.26 -13.78
N THR A 339 8.42 -71.28 -13.74
CA THR A 339 7.18 -71.34 -12.94
C THR A 339 5.93 -71.58 -13.79
N TYR A 340 5.88 -71.07 -15.02
CA TYR A 340 4.68 -71.05 -15.85
C TYR A 340 4.88 -71.84 -17.15
N ASN A 341 3.86 -72.63 -17.53
CA ASN A 341 3.86 -73.45 -18.73
C ASN A 341 3.05 -72.79 -19.86
N LEU A 342 3.46 -73.01 -21.11
CA LEU A 342 2.67 -72.65 -22.29
C LEU A 342 1.81 -73.85 -22.70
N GLY A 343 0.61 -73.95 -22.12
CA GLY A 343 -0.22 -75.17 -22.16
C GLY A 343 -0.05 -76.03 -20.90
N SER A 344 -0.61 -77.24 -20.90
CA SER A 344 -0.51 -78.21 -19.80
C SER A 344 -0.20 -79.63 -20.30
N SER A 345 0.00 -80.58 -19.40
CA SER A 345 0.17 -82.01 -19.73
C SER A 345 -1.12 -82.69 -20.25
N SER A 346 -2.25 -81.99 -20.24
CA SER A 346 -3.54 -82.47 -20.78
C SER A 346 -4.08 -81.62 -21.94
N LEU A 347 -3.57 -80.39 -22.13
CA LEU A 347 -4.00 -79.43 -23.14
C LEU A 347 -2.78 -78.78 -23.80
N TYR A 348 -2.37 -79.35 -24.94
CA TYR A 348 -1.22 -78.90 -25.71
C TYR A 348 -1.60 -77.88 -26.80
N TRP A 349 -0.63 -77.07 -27.21
CA TRP A 349 -0.70 -76.34 -28.47
C TRP A 349 -0.42 -77.30 -29.63
N ASP A 350 -1.31 -77.31 -30.62
CA ASP A 350 -1.24 -78.23 -31.78
C ASP A 350 0.05 -78.08 -32.61
N ASN A 351 0.50 -76.83 -32.82
CA ASN A 351 1.74 -76.54 -33.54
C ASN A 351 2.44 -75.30 -32.95
N LEU A 352 3.78 -75.35 -32.83
CA LEU A 352 4.61 -74.22 -32.42
C LEU A 352 5.38 -73.63 -33.61
N TYR A 353 4.76 -72.68 -34.31
CA TYR A 353 5.39 -71.98 -35.43
C TYR A 353 6.35 -70.88 -34.94
N ALA A 354 7.55 -71.28 -34.54
CA ALA A 354 8.62 -70.37 -34.10
C ALA A 354 9.74 -70.26 -35.15
N ARG A 355 10.29 -69.05 -35.34
CA ARG A 355 11.51 -68.83 -36.15
C ARG A 355 12.76 -69.44 -35.51
N THR A 356 12.77 -69.53 -34.18
CA THR A 356 13.87 -70.03 -33.35
C THR A 356 13.29 -70.62 -32.07
N LEU A 357 13.79 -71.78 -31.64
CA LEU A 357 13.49 -72.36 -30.34
C LEU A 357 14.74 -72.24 -29.46
N ASN A 358 14.59 -71.65 -28.28
CA ASN A 358 15.65 -71.52 -27.28
C ASN A 358 15.15 -72.11 -25.97
N ILE A 359 15.83 -73.14 -25.46
CA ILE A 359 15.36 -73.93 -24.32
C ILE A 359 16.56 -74.18 -23.38
N SER A 360 16.44 -73.74 -22.13
CA SER A 360 17.54 -73.63 -21.17
C SER A 360 17.66 -74.82 -20.20
N GLY A 361 16.92 -75.90 -20.43
CA GLY A 361 16.99 -77.16 -19.67
C GLY A 361 17.35 -78.35 -20.56
N GLY A 362 17.61 -79.51 -19.95
CA GLY A 362 17.88 -80.74 -20.71
C GLY A 362 16.73 -81.12 -21.64
N GLN A 363 17.00 -81.22 -22.94
CA GLN A 363 15.98 -81.55 -23.94
C GLN A 363 15.94 -83.05 -24.21
N SER A 364 14.82 -83.68 -23.82
CA SER A 364 14.50 -85.04 -24.24
C SER A 364 13.65 -84.97 -25.51
N VAL A 365 14.25 -85.28 -26.66
CA VAL A 365 13.49 -85.54 -27.88
C VAL A 365 13.07 -87.02 -27.81
N GLY A 366 11.78 -87.30 -27.68
CA GLY A 366 11.24 -88.66 -27.59
C GLY A 366 11.33 -89.49 -28.90
N GLY A 367 12.10 -89.01 -29.88
CA GLY A 367 12.28 -89.57 -31.21
C GLY A 367 13.53 -88.99 -31.88
N ASN A 368 13.62 -89.08 -33.20
CA ASN A 368 14.84 -88.68 -33.93
C ASN A 368 15.02 -87.15 -34.02
N LEU A 369 16.24 -86.68 -33.78
CA LEU A 369 16.64 -85.30 -34.09
C LEU A 369 17.32 -85.25 -35.47
N ALA A 370 16.59 -84.76 -36.47
CA ALA A 370 17.12 -84.50 -37.82
C ALA A 370 17.51 -83.02 -37.96
N VAL A 371 18.82 -82.73 -37.98
CA VAL A 371 19.34 -81.38 -38.26
C VAL A 371 19.75 -81.31 -39.73
N THR A 372 19.05 -80.51 -40.53
CA THR A 372 19.32 -80.30 -41.96
C THR A 372 20.39 -79.25 -42.25
N GLY A 373 20.99 -78.68 -41.20
CA GLY A 373 22.14 -77.77 -41.23
C GLY A 373 23.26 -78.25 -40.30
N THR A 374 24.01 -77.32 -39.70
CA THR A 374 25.07 -77.64 -38.73
C THR A 374 24.50 -77.99 -37.35
N LEU A 375 25.01 -79.05 -36.72
CA LEU A 375 24.77 -79.36 -35.31
C LEU A 375 25.86 -78.69 -34.45
N ASP A 376 25.47 -77.70 -33.65
CA ASP A 376 26.34 -77.02 -32.69
C ASP A 376 26.06 -77.56 -31.28
N ILE A 377 27.09 -78.01 -30.57
CA ILE A 377 26.98 -78.63 -29.24
C ILE A 377 27.87 -77.88 -28.26
N THR A 378 27.24 -77.18 -27.32
CA THR A 378 27.89 -76.31 -26.34
C THR A 378 28.08 -76.95 -24.96
N GLY A 379 27.63 -78.20 -24.78
CA GLY A 379 27.83 -79.01 -23.58
C GLY A 379 28.96 -80.02 -23.70
N ALA A 380 29.37 -80.61 -22.58
CA ALA A 380 30.40 -81.65 -22.54
C ALA A 380 30.04 -82.83 -23.45
N THR A 381 30.84 -83.03 -24.50
CA THR A 381 30.60 -84.07 -25.52
C THR A 381 31.63 -85.19 -25.35
N THR A 382 31.19 -86.32 -24.80
CA THR A 382 32.06 -87.48 -24.58
C THR A 382 32.22 -88.29 -25.87
N LEU A 383 33.33 -88.12 -26.57
CA LEU A 383 33.67 -88.88 -27.79
C LEU A 383 34.79 -89.89 -27.48
N SER A 384 34.45 -91.18 -27.37
CA SER A 384 35.38 -92.22 -26.92
C SER A 384 36.44 -92.65 -27.96
N SER A 385 36.30 -92.26 -29.23
CA SER A 385 37.20 -92.70 -30.32
C SER A 385 37.16 -91.82 -31.58
N ALA A 386 37.21 -90.49 -31.43
CA ALA A 386 37.23 -89.57 -32.57
C ALA A 386 38.63 -89.46 -33.24
N THR A 387 38.66 -89.43 -34.58
CA THR A 387 39.87 -89.09 -35.36
C THR A 387 39.59 -87.81 -36.16
N LEU A 388 40.45 -86.79 -36.04
CA LEU A 388 40.31 -85.52 -36.75
C LEU A 388 41.37 -85.40 -37.84
N SER A 389 40.95 -85.11 -39.07
CA SER A 389 41.82 -84.95 -40.25
C SER A 389 42.32 -83.52 -40.47
N GLN A 390 42.04 -82.61 -39.53
CA GLN A 390 42.48 -81.20 -39.49
C GLN A 390 42.82 -80.81 -38.04
N SER A 391 43.20 -79.55 -37.80
CA SER A 391 43.54 -79.02 -36.47
C SER A 391 42.51 -79.40 -35.40
N LEU A 392 43.00 -79.89 -34.26
CA LEU A 392 42.17 -80.19 -33.09
C LEU A 392 41.61 -78.90 -32.49
N GLY A 393 40.33 -78.64 -32.73
CA GLY A 393 39.58 -77.58 -32.06
C GLY A 393 39.24 -77.98 -30.63
N LEU A 394 40.12 -77.67 -29.67
CA LEU A 394 39.82 -77.77 -28.24
C LEU A 394 38.88 -76.63 -27.81
N ASN A 395 37.59 -76.77 -28.10
CA ASN A 395 36.54 -75.88 -27.59
C ASN A 395 36.32 -76.16 -26.09
N GLY A 396 37.20 -75.61 -25.24
CA GLY A 396 37.04 -75.60 -23.77
C GLY A 396 37.80 -76.69 -22.99
N GLY A 397 38.80 -77.35 -23.59
CA GLY A 397 39.67 -78.30 -22.88
C GLY A 397 41.05 -77.70 -22.56
N GLU A 398 41.55 -77.91 -21.35
CA GLU A 398 42.91 -77.50 -20.96
C GLU A 398 43.99 -78.45 -21.51
N VAL A 399 45.17 -77.90 -21.79
CA VAL A 399 46.41 -78.69 -22.03
C VAL A 399 47.24 -78.65 -20.73
N THR A 400 47.14 -79.69 -19.92
CA THR A 400 47.78 -79.77 -18.60
C THR A 400 49.05 -80.64 -18.61
N SER A 401 49.98 -80.37 -17.69
CA SER A 401 51.23 -81.12 -17.51
C SER A 401 51.67 -81.11 -16.04
N SER A 402 52.35 -82.17 -15.60
CA SER A 402 52.82 -82.37 -14.22
C SER A 402 54.33 -82.17 -14.04
N SER A 403 55.07 -81.79 -15.09
CA SER A 403 56.50 -81.44 -15.00
C SER A 403 56.72 -80.01 -14.52
N THR A 404 57.78 -79.79 -13.73
CA THR A 404 58.20 -78.47 -13.23
C THR A 404 58.67 -77.51 -14.33
N SER A 405 58.95 -78.03 -15.53
CA SER A 405 59.05 -77.27 -16.77
C SER A 405 58.23 -77.98 -17.86
N PHE A 406 57.42 -77.23 -18.59
CA PHE A 406 56.58 -77.74 -19.68
C PHE A 406 56.74 -76.84 -20.91
N ASN A 407 57.50 -77.31 -21.89
CA ASN A 407 57.67 -76.64 -23.17
C ASN A 407 56.60 -77.16 -24.12
N LEU A 408 55.62 -76.32 -24.48
CA LEU A 408 54.66 -76.62 -25.54
C LEU A 408 55.33 -76.75 -26.92
N LEU A 409 56.47 -76.08 -27.11
CA LEU A 409 57.17 -75.86 -28.38
C LEU A 409 58.69 -75.75 -28.16
N ASP A 410 59.48 -76.02 -29.21
CA ASP A 410 60.95 -75.96 -29.17
C ASP A 410 61.50 -74.52 -29.28
N SER A 411 62.73 -74.32 -28.79
CA SER A 411 63.58 -73.13 -28.91
C SER A 411 63.71 -72.53 -30.32
N ILE A 412 63.53 -73.33 -31.38
CA ILE A 412 63.58 -72.87 -32.78
C ILE A 412 62.29 -72.21 -33.27
N VAL A 413 61.20 -72.24 -32.48
CA VAL A 413 59.89 -71.70 -32.90
C VAL A 413 59.86 -70.18 -32.73
N ASN A 414 60.24 -69.48 -33.80
CA ASN A 414 60.31 -68.01 -33.85
C ASN A 414 58.93 -67.30 -33.88
N ILE A 415 57.84 -68.02 -34.19
CA ILE A 415 56.48 -67.48 -34.22
C ILE A 415 55.53 -68.42 -33.50
N LEU A 416 54.99 -67.96 -32.37
CA LEU A 416 53.98 -68.67 -31.60
C LEU A 416 52.64 -67.94 -31.66
N ASN A 417 51.72 -68.46 -32.48
CA ASN A 417 50.35 -67.95 -32.62
C ASN A 417 49.42 -68.55 -31.54
N LEU A 418 49.60 -68.17 -30.27
CA LEU A 418 48.63 -68.54 -29.22
C LEU A 418 47.31 -67.77 -29.40
N GLY A 419 46.20 -68.46 -29.14
CA GLY A 419 44.85 -67.86 -29.11
C GLY A 419 44.25 -67.49 -30.47
N ARG A 420 45.02 -66.87 -31.37
CA ARG A 420 44.58 -66.23 -32.63
C ARG A 420 43.44 -65.22 -32.43
N GLY A 421 42.20 -65.69 -32.30
CA GLY A 421 41.02 -64.88 -31.98
C GLY A 421 40.62 -64.89 -30.50
N ALA A 422 41.37 -65.57 -29.62
CA ALA A 422 41.10 -65.59 -28.20
C ALA A 422 41.23 -64.20 -27.56
N THR A 423 40.26 -63.83 -26.72
CA THR A 423 40.17 -62.51 -26.07
C THR A 423 41.00 -62.38 -24.80
N SER A 424 41.51 -63.49 -24.26
CA SER A 424 42.47 -63.51 -23.16
C SER A 424 43.49 -64.64 -23.33
N VAL A 425 44.70 -64.43 -22.83
CA VAL A 425 45.75 -65.44 -22.70
C VAL A 425 46.35 -65.29 -21.30
N THR A 426 45.99 -66.20 -20.40
CA THR A 426 46.50 -66.20 -19.02
C THR A 426 47.88 -66.85 -18.98
N LEU A 427 48.87 -66.16 -18.43
CA LEU A 427 50.26 -66.63 -18.33
C LEU A 427 50.72 -66.55 -16.87
N GLY A 428 51.26 -67.65 -16.34
CA GLY A 428 51.70 -67.76 -14.94
C GLY A 428 50.60 -68.23 -13.97
N GLY A 429 51.01 -68.59 -12.75
CA GLY A 429 50.11 -68.98 -11.65
C GLY A 429 49.78 -67.81 -10.72
N THR A 430 49.03 -68.09 -9.64
CA THR A 430 48.70 -67.11 -8.59
C THR A 430 49.90 -66.68 -7.74
N THR A 431 51.05 -67.33 -7.89
CA THR A 431 52.33 -66.96 -7.28
C THR A 431 53.46 -67.07 -8.32
N GLY A 432 54.55 -66.33 -8.11
CA GLY A 432 55.69 -66.25 -9.04
C GLY A 432 55.58 -65.13 -10.07
N THR A 433 56.41 -65.16 -11.11
CA THR A 433 56.52 -64.09 -12.11
C THR A 433 56.26 -64.59 -13.53
N ALA A 434 55.11 -64.25 -14.10
CA ALA A 434 54.90 -64.37 -15.53
C ALA A 434 55.84 -63.40 -16.25
N THR A 435 56.69 -63.89 -17.15
CA THR A 435 57.70 -63.04 -17.81
C THR A 435 57.59 -63.12 -19.34
N ILE A 436 57.18 -62.02 -19.97
CA ILE A 436 57.26 -61.85 -21.43
C ILE A 436 58.57 -61.12 -21.75
N ARG A 437 59.59 -61.84 -22.20
CA ARG A 437 60.94 -61.30 -22.46
C ARG A 437 61.11 -60.86 -23.92
N ASN A 438 60.30 -59.91 -24.38
CA ASN A 438 60.41 -59.35 -25.73
C ASN A 438 60.43 -57.81 -25.68
N SER A 439 61.46 -57.20 -26.30
CA SER A 439 61.69 -55.75 -26.33
C SER A 439 60.65 -54.95 -27.13
N THR A 440 59.82 -55.61 -27.96
CA THR A 440 58.77 -55.00 -28.77
C THR A 440 57.39 -55.59 -28.45
N THR A 441 57.12 -55.87 -27.17
CA THR A 441 55.81 -56.39 -26.73
C THR A 441 54.72 -55.33 -26.94
N ALA A 442 53.83 -55.55 -27.92
CA ALA A 442 52.71 -54.67 -28.22
C ALA A 442 51.37 -55.32 -27.81
N LEU A 443 50.52 -54.55 -27.11
CA LEU A 443 49.17 -54.95 -26.74
C LEU A 443 48.16 -54.08 -27.51
N SER A 444 47.42 -54.71 -28.42
CA SER A 444 46.37 -54.04 -29.20
C SER A 444 45.04 -54.07 -28.44
N GLY A 445 44.90 -53.24 -27.40
CA GLY A 445 43.70 -53.18 -26.57
C GLY A 445 43.94 -52.53 -25.22
N VAL A 446 43.06 -52.82 -24.24
CA VAL A 446 43.20 -52.35 -22.86
C VAL A 446 44.25 -53.19 -22.11
N LEU A 447 45.29 -52.53 -21.59
CA LEU A 447 46.15 -53.10 -20.57
C LEU A 447 45.45 -52.99 -19.21
N ASN A 448 45.11 -54.13 -18.60
CA ASN A 448 44.60 -54.20 -17.23
C ASN A 448 45.67 -54.82 -16.32
N VAL A 449 46.03 -54.14 -15.23
CA VAL A 449 46.97 -54.64 -14.22
C VAL A 449 46.28 -54.64 -12.87
N SER A 450 45.77 -55.81 -12.47
CA SER A 450 44.91 -55.99 -11.30
C SER A 450 45.59 -56.67 -10.11
N GLY A 451 46.93 -56.74 -10.11
CA GLY A 451 47.69 -57.25 -8.97
C GLY A 451 47.69 -56.26 -7.81
N SER A 452 47.75 -56.76 -6.57
CA SER A 452 47.81 -55.92 -5.36
C SER A 452 49.19 -55.32 -5.06
N GLY A 453 50.19 -55.60 -5.91
CA GLY A 453 51.54 -55.03 -5.83
C GLY A 453 51.76 -53.88 -6.79
N ASN A 454 52.88 -53.17 -6.63
CA ASN A 454 53.19 -51.98 -7.44
C ASN A 454 53.41 -52.33 -8.92
N SER A 455 52.71 -51.62 -9.80
CA SER A 455 53.09 -51.53 -11.23
C SER A 455 54.31 -50.61 -11.36
N TYR A 456 55.34 -51.02 -12.10
CA TYR A 456 56.59 -50.27 -12.22
C TYR A 456 57.09 -50.22 -13.66
N PHE A 457 57.40 -49.00 -14.12
CA PHE A 457 57.98 -48.72 -15.43
C PHE A 457 59.31 -47.99 -15.25
N THR A 458 60.41 -48.55 -15.76
CA THR A 458 61.74 -47.90 -15.73
C THR A 458 61.85 -46.75 -16.72
N GLY A 459 61.24 -46.91 -17.90
CA GLY A 459 61.19 -45.93 -18.98
C GLY A 459 60.14 -44.82 -18.77
N ASN A 460 59.56 -44.34 -19.87
CA ASN A 460 58.46 -43.39 -19.89
C ASN A 460 57.16 -44.12 -20.28
N LEU A 461 56.04 -43.81 -19.63
CA LEU A 461 54.73 -44.38 -19.95
C LEU A 461 53.96 -43.43 -20.88
N GLY A 462 53.73 -43.88 -22.12
CA GLY A 462 52.90 -43.17 -23.09
C GLY A 462 51.45 -43.67 -23.09
N ILE A 463 50.49 -42.76 -23.06
CA ILE A 463 49.05 -43.04 -23.24
C ILE A 463 48.57 -42.21 -24.43
N GLY A 464 48.21 -42.86 -25.54
CA GLY A 464 47.86 -42.17 -26.79
C GLY A 464 49.07 -41.61 -27.60
N THR A 465 50.30 -41.83 -27.12
CA THR A 465 51.56 -41.49 -27.80
C THR A 465 52.50 -42.69 -27.84
N THR A 466 53.21 -42.88 -28.96
CA THR A 466 54.25 -43.90 -29.13
C THR A 466 55.66 -43.40 -28.82
N SER A 467 55.81 -42.09 -28.55
CA SER A 467 57.09 -41.44 -28.28
C SER A 467 56.99 -40.54 -27.04
N PRO A 468 56.77 -41.11 -25.84
CA PRO A 468 56.54 -40.34 -24.62
C PRO A 468 57.80 -39.57 -24.20
N SER A 469 57.69 -38.25 -24.20
CA SER A 469 58.74 -37.29 -23.86
C SER A 469 58.94 -37.12 -22.35
N PHE A 470 57.88 -37.36 -21.57
CA PHE A 470 57.87 -37.28 -20.10
C PHE A 470 57.60 -38.66 -19.46
N LYS A 471 57.84 -38.78 -18.14
CA LYS A 471 57.66 -40.04 -17.40
C LYS A 471 56.26 -40.62 -17.49
N LEU A 472 55.25 -39.74 -17.56
CA LEU A 472 53.90 -40.03 -18.02
C LEU A 472 53.56 -38.98 -19.08
N ASP A 473 53.23 -39.43 -20.28
CA ASP A 473 52.91 -38.56 -21.42
C ASP A 473 51.55 -39.00 -21.99
N VAL A 474 50.53 -38.14 -21.89
CA VAL A 474 49.14 -38.45 -22.22
C VAL A 474 48.66 -37.56 -23.35
N ASN A 475 48.57 -38.13 -24.56
CA ASN A 475 47.97 -37.48 -25.71
C ASN A 475 46.45 -37.70 -25.69
N GLY A 476 45.76 -37.02 -24.78
CA GLY A 476 44.32 -37.14 -24.56
C GLY A 476 43.88 -36.63 -23.18
N ASN A 477 42.62 -36.86 -22.83
CA ASN A 477 42.05 -36.41 -21.55
C ASN A 477 42.51 -37.29 -20.37
N ILE A 478 42.88 -36.67 -19.25
CA ILE A 478 43.16 -37.32 -17.97
C ILE A 478 41.90 -37.27 -17.09
N ARG A 479 41.56 -38.38 -16.40
CA ARG A 479 40.43 -38.45 -15.46
C ARG A 479 40.78 -39.27 -14.22
N ALA A 480 40.88 -38.61 -13.07
CA ALA A 480 40.91 -39.27 -11.76
C ALA A 480 39.46 -39.53 -11.27
N GLN A 481 39.21 -40.68 -10.64
CA GLN A 481 37.93 -41.02 -10.02
C GLN A 481 38.19 -41.61 -8.64
N GLY A 482 37.64 -41.01 -7.59
CA GLY A 482 37.71 -41.53 -6.22
C GLY A 482 39.00 -41.22 -5.45
N GLY A 483 39.76 -40.17 -5.80
CA GLY A 483 40.97 -39.77 -5.10
C GLY A 483 41.52 -38.41 -5.53
N GLU A 484 42.62 -37.99 -4.92
CA GLU A 484 43.30 -36.71 -5.15
C GLU A 484 44.33 -36.78 -6.29
N LEU A 485 44.54 -35.67 -7.01
CA LEU A 485 45.63 -35.52 -7.98
C LEU A 485 46.74 -34.69 -7.35
N TYR A 486 47.79 -35.34 -6.85
CA TYR A 486 48.95 -34.64 -6.29
C TYR A 486 49.82 -34.05 -7.40
N LEU A 487 49.99 -32.73 -7.37
CA LEU A 487 51.01 -32.01 -8.12
C LEU A 487 52.19 -31.75 -7.18
N THR A 488 53.41 -32.11 -7.57
CA THR A 488 54.61 -31.72 -6.82
C THR A 488 54.85 -30.23 -7.01
N GLY A 489 55.00 -29.48 -5.91
CA GLY A 489 55.36 -28.08 -5.96
C GLY A 489 56.71 -27.87 -6.64
N ILE A 490 56.76 -26.89 -7.56
CA ILE A 490 58.00 -26.44 -8.21
C ILE A 490 58.07 -24.91 -8.12
N THR A 491 59.29 -24.38 -8.07
CA THR A 491 59.57 -22.94 -8.14
C THR A 491 58.97 -22.32 -9.40
N SER A 492 58.65 -21.02 -9.38
CA SER A 492 57.91 -20.32 -10.43
C SER A 492 58.44 -20.62 -11.84
N SER A 493 57.55 -21.16 -12.68
CA SER A 493 57.86 -21.63 -14.02
C SER A 493 57.96 -20.48 -15.04
N SER A 494 59.01 -20.51 -15.85
CA SER A 494 59.15 -19.66 -17.04
C SER A 494 58.48 -20.24 -18.30
N SER A 495 57.72 -21.34 -18.18
CA SER A 495 56.96 -21.91 -19.30
C SER A 495 55.99 -20.89 -19.89
N THR A 496 55.99 -20.77 -21.21
CA THR A 496 54.99 -19.99 -21.97
C THR A 496 54.11 -20.88 -22.85
N THR A 497 54.05 -22.17 -22.53
CA THR A 497 53.21 -23.13 -23.27
C THR A 497 51.76 -23.01 -22.80
N GLU A 498 50.88 -22.62 -23.71
CA GLU A 498 49.43 -22.54 -23.50
C GLU A 498 48.89 -23.86 -22.90
N GLY A 499 48.12 -23.76 -21.82
CA GLY A 499 47.58 -24.90 -21.08
C GLY A 499 48.50 -25.53 -20.04
N THR A 500 49.69 -24.96 -19.75
CA THR A 500 50.55 -25.44 -18.64
C THR A 500 49.83 -25.25 -17.31
N ILE A 501 49.73 -26.30 -16.49
CA ILE A 501 49.20 -26.27 -15.11
C ILE A 501 50.26 -26.80 -14.15
N TYR A 502 50.55 -26.08 -13.06
CA TYR A 502 51.44 -26.55 -11.98
C TYR A 502 51.08 -25.91 -10.63
N TYR A 503 51.54 -26.53 -9.54
CA TYR A 503 51.53 -25.92 -8.21
C TYR A 503 52.87 -25.20 -8.00
N ASP A 504 52.81 -23.89 -7.83
CA ASP A 504 53.96 -23.02 -7.60
C ASP A 504 54.33 -23.03 -6.12
N SER A 505 55.55 -23.49 -5.80
CA SER A 505 56.04 -23.57 -4.42
C SER A 505 56.60 -22.25 -3.89
N ASP A 506 56.75 -21.23 -4.75
CA ASP A 506 57.21 -19.90 -4.33
C ASP A 506 56.02 -19.01 -3.93
N ASP A 507 54.85 -19.26 -4.54
CA ASP A 507 53.59 -18.52 -4.34
C ASP A 507 52.47 -19.33 -3.63
N ASP A 508 52.72 -20.60 -3.28
CA ASP A 508 51.75 -21.58 -2.76
C ASP A 508 50.44 -21.71 -3.60
N GLN A 509 50.51 -21.49 -4.92
CA GLN A 509 49.35 -21.35 -5.81
C GLN A 509 49.33 -22.32 -6.99
N LEU A 510 48.13 -22.75 -7.39
CA LEU A 510 47.90 -23.37 -8.69
C LEU A 510 47.96 -22.30 -9.81
N LYS A 511 48.90 -22.44 -10.74
CA LYS A 511 49.07 -21.54 -11.90
C LYS A 511 48.60 -22.23 -13.18
N VAL A 512 47.97 -21.47 -14.07
CA VAL A 512 47.57 -21.91 -15.42
C VAL A 512 48.09 -20.91 -16.46
N TYR A 513 48.94 -21.33 -17.41
CA TYR A 513 49.34 -20.44 -18.51
C TYR A 513 48.25 -20.44 -19.59
N ALA A 514 47.60 -19.29 -19.81
CA ALA A 514 46.58 -19.16 -20.84
C ALA A 514 46.53 -17.74 -21.41
N ASN A 515 46.18 -17.59 -22.69
CA ASN A 515 46.12 -16.32 -23.41
C ASN A 515 47.43 -15.50 -23.31
N GLY A 516 48.58 -16.19 -23.38
CA GLY A 516 49.90 -15.53 -23.39
C GLY A 516 50.36 -14.93 -22.04
N LYS A 517 49.73 -15.32 -20.92
CA LYS A 517 50.17 -14.95 -19.57
C LYS A 517 49.86 -16.06 -18.55
N TRP A 518 50.58 -16.04 -17.43
CA TRP A 518 50.18 -16.81 -16.26
C TRP A 518 48.87 -16.25 -15.70
N GLN A 519 47.87 -17.12 -15.56
CA GLN A 519 46.65 -16.89 -14.79
C GLN A 519 46.85 -17.60 -13.45
N ALA A 520 46.85 -16.85 -12.36
CA ALA A 520 46.58 -17.41 -11.04
C ALA A 520 45.06 -17.56 -10.87
N ASP A 521 44.62 -18.44 -9.96
CA ASP A 521 43.20 -18.61 -9.63
C ASP A 521 42.53 -17.28 -9.17
N ARG A 522 43.31 -16.34 -8.63
CA ARG A 522 42.85 -15.00 -8.24
C ARG A 522 43.86 -13.92 -8.66
N ASN A 523 43.43 -13.00 -9.52
CA ASN A 523 44.05 -11.68 -9.71
C ASN A 523 42.94 -10.63 -9.75
N THR A 524 42.48 -10.22 -8.57
CA THR A 524 41.42 -9.22 -8.43
C THR A 524 41.76 -8.26 -7.31
N ALA A 525 41.55 -6.96 -7.56
CA ALA A 525 41.49 -5.90 -6.54
C ALA A 525 40.20 -6.01 -5.68
N THR A 526 39.77 -7.23 -5.38
CA THR A 526 38.67 -7.57 -4.49
C THR A 526 39.14 -8.71 -3.61
N LEU A 527 39.18 -8.46 -2.30
CA LEU A 527 39.48 -9.45 -1.26
C LEU A 527 38.20 -9.73 -0.47
N ILE A 528 38.05 -10.97 -0.01
CA ILE A 528 36.87 -11.45 0.72
C ILE A 528 37.28 -11.79 2.16
N VAL A 529 36.56 -11.25 3.13
CA VAL A 529 36.71 -11.58 4.56
C VAL A 529 35.44 -12.27 5.04
N ALA A 530 35.59 -13.45 5.65
CA ALA A 530 34.51 -14.17 6.31
C ALA A 530 34.56 -13.98 7.82
N ALA A 531 33.41 -13.84 8.45
CA ALA A 531 33.30 -13.98 9.90
C ALA A 531 33.47 -15.45 10.32
N SER A 532 33.80 -15.67 11.60
CA SER A 532 33.98 -17.02 12.16
C SER A 532 32.72 -17.91 12.06
N ASP A 533 31.53 -17.30 12.03
CA ASP A 533 30.20 -17.92 11.89
C ASP A 533 29.67 -17.95 10.43
N SER A 534 30.43 -17.44 9.46
CA SER A 534 30.06 -17.43 8.03
C SER A 534 29.96 -18.84 7.44
N LYS A 535 29.02 -19.07 6.50
CA LYS A 535 28.80 -20.39 5.86
C LYS A 535 29.73 -20.69 4.69
N ASN A 536 30.43 -19.67 4.18
CA ASN A 536 31.30 -19.77 3.00
C ASN A 536 32.76 -19.41 3.33
N LYS A 537 33.17 -19.50 4.60
CA LYS A 537 34.51 -19.10 5.05
C LYS A 537 35.65 -19.85 4.37
N GLU A 538 35.41 -21.06 3.87
CA GLU A 538 36.35 -21.82 3.04
C GLU A 538 36.65 -21.20 1.68
N LYS A 539 35.92 -20.16 1.26
CA LYS A 539 36.12 -19.43 0.00
C LYS A 539 36.77 -18.07 0.17
N ALA A 540 36.74 -17.51 1.38
CA ALA A 540 37.28 -16.19 1.69
C ALA A 540 38.82 -16.19 1.66
N ASP A 541 39.40 -15.02 1.41
CA ASP A 541 40.86 -14.82 1.44
C ASP A 541 41.35 -14.65 2.90
N TYR A 542 40.47 -14.12 3.76
CA TYR A 542 40.68 -13.98 5.21
C TYR A 542 39.47 -14.55 5.97
N VAL A 543 39.72 -15.23 7.09
CA VAL A 543 38.68 -15.74 7.98
C VAL A 543 38.94 -15.21 9.38
N ALA A 544 38.05 -14.35 9.86
CA ALA A 544 38.11 -13.76 11.19
C ALA A 544 37.80 -14.81 12.27
N ASP A 545 38.38 -14.66 13.46
CA ASP A 545 38.32 -15.69 14.51
C ASP A 545 37.14 -15.54 15.49
N GLY A 546 36.42 -14.41 15.41
CA GLY A 546 35.32 -14.01 16.27
C GLY A 546 35.73 -13.09 17.44
N THR A 547 36.98 -12.66 17.51
CA THR A 547 37.56 -11.84 18.59
C THR A 547 38.50 -10.76 18.04
N ALA A 548 38.09 -9.50 18.10
CA ALA A 548 38.84 -8.37 17.53
C ALA A 548 39.07 -8.51 16.01
N ASP A 549 38.04 -8.96 15.29
CA ASP A 549 38.00 -9.24 13.84
C ASP A 549 38.36 -8.03 12.95
N ASN A 550 38.52 -6.83 13.54
CA ASN A 550 39.15 -5.69 12.88
C ASN A 550 40.61 -5.99 12.47
N VAL A 551 41.28 -6.97 13.08
CA VAL A 551 42.64 -7.39 12.69
C VAL A 551 42.63 -8.01 11.29
N GLU A 552 41.77 -9.00 11.03
CA GLU A 552 41.68 -9.66 9.72
C GLU A 552 41.05 -8.76 8.66
N ILE A 553 40.09 -7.92 9.04
CA ILE A 553 39.52 -6.91 8.14
C ILE A 553 40.59 -5.88 7.75
N GLN A 554 41.39 -5.38 8.69
CA GLN A 554 42.47 -4.44 8.38
C GLN A 554 43.57 -5.12 7.56
N ALA A 555 43.94 -6.38 7.85
CA ALA A 555 44.90 -7.14 7.04
C ALA A 555 44.44 -7.31 5.59
N ALA A 556 43.13 -7.46 5.35
CA ALA A 556 42.56 -7.47 4.00
C ALA A 556 42.55 -6.09 3.33
N ILE A 557 42.37 -5.00 4.08
CA ILE A 557 42.48 -3.63 3.54
C ILE A 557 43.94 -3.31 3.20
N ASP A 558 44.88 -3.65 4.06
CA ASP A 558 46.32 -3.39 3.92
C ASP A 558 46.95 -4.21 2.78
N ALA A 559 46.35 -5.35 2.43
CA ALA A 559 46.74 -6.18 1.29
C ALA A 559 46.18 -5.69 -0.06
N LEU A 560 45.36 -4.63 -0.09
CA LEU A 560 44.95 -4.02 -1.35
C LEU A 560 46.14 -3.35 -2.06
N PRO A 561 46.13 -3.26 -3.40
CA PRO A 561 47.11 -2.46 -4.14
C PRO A 561 47.13 -1.00 -3.66
N SER A 562 48.27 -0.31 -3.79
CA SER A 562 48.42 1.10 -3.40
C SER A 562 47.49 2.08 -4.16
N GLY A 563 46.83 1.63 -5.24
CA GLY A 563 45.78 2.36 -5.94
C GLY A 563 44.37 2.19 -5.35
N GLY A 564 44.22 1.43 -4.26
CA GLY A 564 42.94 1.05 -3.66
C GLY A 564 42.34 -0.21 -4.26
N GLY A 565 41.09 -0.49 -3.89
CA GLY A 565 40.37 -1.71 -4.28
C GLY A 565 39.11 -1.92 -3.46
N ARG A 566 38.67 -3.17 -3.31
CA ARG A 566 37.45 -3.52 -2.58
C ARG A 566 37.69 -4.65 -1.57
N VAL A 567 37.15 -4.51 -0.38
CA VAL A 567 37.02 -5.59 0.59
C VAL A 567 35.53 -5.94 0.72
N VAL A 568 35.21 -7.22 0.57
CA VAL A 568 33.84 -7.75 0.75
C VAL A 568 33.78 -8.55 2.05
N LEU A 569 32.97 -8.09 2.99
CA LEU A 569 32.64 -8.81 4.20
C LEU A 569 31.45 -9.74 3.92
N LEU A 570 31.60 -11.04 4.16
CA LEU A 570 30.53 -12.03 3.97
C LEU A 570 29.44 -11.93 5.06
N GLU A 571 28.43 -12.80 4.99
CA GLU A 571 27.45 -12.95 6.06
C GLU A 571 28.10 -13.49 7.35
N GLY A 572 27.64 -12.99 8.49
CA GLY A 572 28.12 -13.37 9.82
C GLY A 572 28.37 -12.17 10.75
N THR A 573 29.00 -12.43 11.89
CA THR A 573 29.24 -11.48 12.98
C THR A 573 30.73 -11.20 13.14
N PHE A 574 31.14 -9.96 12.87
CA PHE A 574 32.49 -9.44 13.05
C PHE A 574 32.57 -8.62 14.34
N ASN A 575 33.26 -9.14 15.35
CA ASN A 575 33.44 -8.56 16.67
C ASN A 575 34.69 -7.68 16.71
N VAL A 576 34.54 -6.36 16.56
CA VAL A 576 35.67 -5.42 16.50
C VAL A 576 36.03 -4.83 17.87
N ALA A 577 37.32 -4.68 18.15
CA ALA A 577 37.84 -4.07 19.38
C ALA A 577 38.36 -2.64 19.16
N THR A 578 38.67 -2.26 17.91
CA THR A 578 39.05 -0.90 17.50
C THR A 578 38.47 -0.58 16.12
N SER A 579 38.47 0.70 15.74
CA SER A 579 38.03 1.15 14.41
C SER A 579 38.78 0.46 13.27
N ILE A 580 38.05 0.12 12.20
CA ILE A 580 38.58 -0.27 10.90
C ILE A 580 38.94 1.01 10.14
N THR A 581 40.16 1.11 9.61
CA THR A 581 40.65 2.30 8.90
C THR A 581 40.70 2.09 7.39
N VAL A 582 40.08 3.00 6.64
CA VAL A 582 39.87 2.88 5.19
C VAL A 582 40.65 3.96 4.44
N GLY A 583 41.56 3.55 3.56
CA GLY A 583 42.36 4.45 2.73
C GLY A 583 41.65 4.97 1.49
N SER A 584 42.28 5.89 0.77
CA SER A 584 41.73 6.46 -0.47
C SER A 584 41.46 5.40 -1.56
N ASN A 585 40.46 5.64 -2.41
CA ASN A 585 40.01 4.76 -3.49
C ASN A 585 39.60 3.34 -3.04
N THR A 586 39.14 3.19 -1.79
CA THR A 586 38.81 1.89 -1.19
C THR A 586 37.30 1.75 -0.93
N THR A 587 36.76 0.59 -1.30
CA THR A 587 35.39 0.18 -0.97
C THR A 587 35.40 -0.90 0.10
N ILE A 588 34.71 -0.69 1.22
CA ILE A 588 34.34 -1.75 2.16
C ILE A 588 32.83 -2.02 2.03
N GLN A 589 32.48 -3.27 1.72
CA GLN A 589 31.12 -3.66 1.34
C GLN A 589 30.71 -4.95 2.06
N GLY A 590 29.53 -4.99 2.67
CA GLY A 590 28.93 -6.21 3.19
C GLY A 590 27.97 -6.88 2.22
N GLN A 591 27.18 -7.84 2.70
CA GLN A 591 26.12 -8.53 1.96
C GLN A 591 24.71 -8.11 2.43
N GLY A 592 24.59 -6.90 2.97
CA GLY A 592 23.38 -6.36 3.59
C GLY A 592 23.32 -6.64 5.10
N PHE A 593 22.12 -6.63 5.66
CA PHE A 593 21.85 -6.74 7.11
C PHE A 593 22.40 -8.02 7.78
N SER A 594 22.74 -9.05 6.99
CA SER A 594 23.36 -10.29 7.49
C SER A 594 24.88 -10.20 7.70
N THR A 595 25.53 -9.15 7.22
CA THR A 595 26.90 -8.79 7.58
C THR A 595 26.84 -7.82 8.75
N LYS A 596 27.24 -8.27 9.94
CA LYS A 596 27.16 -7.49 11.18
C LYS A 596 28.56 -7.16 11.69
N VAL A 597 28.85 -5.89 11.91
CA VAL A 597 30.09 -5.45 12.58
C VAL A 597 29.70 -4.85 13.93
N VAL A 598 30.21 -5.43 15.01
CA VAL A 598 29.76 -5.17 16.39
C VAL A 598 30.95 -4.75 17.24
N ALA A 599 30.87 -3.60 17.88
CA ALA A 599 31.91 -3.11 18.78
C ALA A 599 31.92 -3.91 20.09
N THR A 600 33.11 -4.28 20.60
CA THR A 600 33.26 -5.19 21.74
C THR A 600 33.97 -4.59 22.97
N ALA A 601 34.59 -3.42 22.88
CA ALA A 601 35.34 -2.84 23.99
C ALA A 601 35.33 -1.31 24.08
N SER A 602 34.87 -0.82 25.24
CA SER A 602 35.08 0.53 25.81
C SER A 602 34.45 1.76 25.11
N PRO A 603 33.84 2.70 25.85
CA PRO A 603 33.26 3.95 25.29
C PRO A 603 34.30 4.97 24.76
N ALA A 604 35.56 4.59 24.59
CA ALA A 604 36.64 5.49 24.19
C ALA A 604 36.84 5.61 22.65
N TYR A 605 36.31 4.67 21.85
CA TYR A 605 36.59 4.59 20.40
C TYR A 605 35.39 4.05 19.61
N THR A 606 34.28 4.79 19.58
CA THR A 606 32.99 4.24 19.11
C THR A 606 32.74 4.40 17.62
N MET A 607 33.77 4.78 16.87
CA MET A 607 33.83 4.68 15.41
C MET A 607 34.14 3.23 15.02
N ILE A 608 33.25 2.57 14.29
CA ILE A 608 33.51 1.23 13.74
C ILE A 608 34.32 1.34 12.45
N ILE A 609 34.01 2.33 11.61
CA ILE A 609 34.72 2.60 10.35
C ILE A 609 35.10 4.07 10.30
N LYS A 610 36.38 4.37 10.03
CA LYS A 610 36.83 5.74 9.72
C LYS A 610 37.84 5.77 8.58
N ASN A 611 38.08 6.94 8.00
CA ASN A 611 39.18 7.11 7.04
C ASN A 611 40.57 7.03 7.73
N SER A 612 41.60 6.59 7.01
CA SER A 612 42.92 6.28 7.59
C SER A 612 43.81 7.50 7.81
N ASP A 613 43.64 8.58 7.04
CA ASP A 613 44.26 9.88 7.28
C ASP A 613 43.17 10.90 7.64
N ASP A 614 42.94 11.10 8.94
CA ASP A 614 42.00 12.09 9.48
C ASP A 614 42.61 13.49 9.66
N ALA A 615 43.94 13.61 9.53
CA ALA A 615 44.66 14.87 9.61
C ALA A 615 44.56 15.67 8.29
N ASN A 616 44.78 15.01 7.15
CA ASN A 616 44.76 15.61 5.81
C ASN A 616 43.57 15.14 4.95
N GLY A 617 42.90 14.06 5.35
CA GLY A 617 41.75 13.51 4.64
C GLY A 617 42.08 12.42 3.61
N ASN A 618 41.04 11.84 3.04
CA ASN A 618 41.14 10.82 1.99
C ASN A 618 40.13 11.08 0.86
N THR A 619 40.25 10.36 -0.25
CA THR A 619 39.37 10.55 -1.41
C THR A 619 38.78 9.23 -1.92
N ARG A 620 37.54 9.25 -2.41
CA ARG A 620 36.85 8.08 -3.02
C ARG A 620 36.75 6.86 -2.08
N ILE A 621 36.32 7.09 -0.85
CA ILE A 621 35.99 6.02 0.10
C ILE A 621 34.52 5.62 -0.08
N VAL A 622 34.24 4.33 -0.07
CA VAL A 622 32.89 3.77 -0.13
C VAL A 622 32.66 2.81 1.04
N VAL A 623 31.58 3.01 1.81
CA VAL A 623 31.14 2.13 2.89
C VAL A 623 29.69 1.72 2.62
N LYS A 624 29.41 0.43 2.42
CA LYS A 624 28.04 0.02 2.06
C LYS A 624 27.59 -1.40 2.41
N ASP A 625 26.27 -1.60 2.38
CA ASP A 625 25.57 -2.89 2.50
C ASP A 625 25.91 -3.66 3.80
N MET A 626 25.82 -3.05 4.98
CA MET A 626 26.16 -3.74 6.25
C MET A 626 25.39 -3.20 7.46
N PHE A 627 25.31 -4.02 8.51
CA PHE A 627 24.81 -3.66 9.83
C PHE A 627 25.98 -3.34 10.77
N LEU A 628 25.89 -2.24 11.51
CA LEU A 628 26.88 -1.69 12.42
C LEU A 628 26.24 -1.48 13.80
N ASP A 629 26.82 -2.07 14.85
CA ASP A 629 26.31 -1.95 16.22
C ASP A 629 27.41 -1.46 17.16
N GLY A 630 27.25 -0.27 17.72
CA GLY A 630 28.18 0.32 18.68
C GLY A 630 28.14 -0.32 20.07
N SER A 631 27.22 -1.27 20.32
CA SER A 631 27.04 -1.97 21.59
C SER A 631 26.80 -1.06 22.80
N LYS A 632 26.30 0.18 22.58
CA LYS A 632 25.85 1.05 23.67
C LYS A 632 24.69 0.43 24.44
N PRO A 633 24.75 0.37 25.78
CA PRO A 633 23.57 0.16 26.64
C PRO A 633 22.63 1.37 26.62
N ASP A 634 21.32 1.13 26.60
CA ASP A 634 20.22 2.12 26.51
C ASP A 634 20.28 3.32 27.49
N THR A 635 21.11 3.28 28.52
CA THR A 635 21.16 4.26 29.64
C THR A 635 22.46 5.04 29.76
N THR A 636 23.42 4.89 28.84
CA THR A 636 24.76 5.53 28.94
C THR A 636 25.19 6.24 27.67
N CYS A 637 25.27 7.57 27.73
CA CYS A 637 25.77 8.44 26.66
C CYS A 637 26.94 9.34 27.15
N PRO A 638 28.19 8.90 27.00
CA PRO A 638 29.39 9.70 27.21
C PRO A 638 29.74 10.47 25.93
N ALA A 639 29.57 11.80 25.96
CA ALA A 639 29.73 12.69 24.80
C ALA A 639 31.21 12.97 24.43
N THR A 640 31.93 11.95 23.97
CA THR A 640 33.37 12.04 23.61
C THR A 640 33.81 11.06 22.50
N ALA A 641 32.94 10.65 21.57
CA ALA A 641 33.32 9.57 20.64
C ALA A 641 32.53 9.52 19.31
N GLY A 642 33.21 9.89 18.22
CA GLY A 642 32.63 10.09 16.88
C GLY A 642 31.84 8.92 16.25
N GLY A 643 31.24 9.21 15.10
CA GLY A 643 30.19 8.40 14.48
C GLY A 643 30.59 6.97 14.09
N LEU A 644 29.65 6.02 14.16
CA LEU A 644 29.88 4.60 13.80
C LEU A 644 30.52 4.43 12.42
N VAL A 645 30.14 5.29 11.47
CA VAL A 645 30.97 5.63 10.30
C VAL A 645 31.36 7.10 10.38
N SER A 646 32.66 7.39 10.36
CA SER A 646 33.21 8.75 10.42
C SER A 646 34.01 9.10 9.18
N PHE A 647 33.54 10.10 8.43
CA PHE A 647 34.24 10.70 7.29
C PHE A 647 34.81 12.06 7.72
N LEU A 648 36.11 12.09 7.97
CA LEU A 648 36.87 13.24 8.46
C LEU A 648 37.77 13.75 7.32
N LYS A 649 37.48 14.95 6.78
CA LYS A 649 38.16 15.55 5.62
C LYS A 649 38.11 14.69 4.35
N VAL A 650 37.06 13.90 4.17
CA VAL A 650 36.88 13.03 3.00
C VAL A 650 36.38 13.84 1.80
N SER A 651 36.87 13.50 0.60
CA SER A 651 36.35 14.00 -0.68
C SER A 651 35.78 12.86 -1.52
N TYR A 652 34.68 13.10 -2.26
CA TYR A 652 34.05 12.08 -3.13
C TYR A 652 33.65 10.80 -2.37
N GLY A 653 33.11 10.93 -1.16
CA GLY A 653 32.72 9.81 -0.31
C GLY A 653 31.33 9.25 -0.63
N LEU A 654 31.12 7.95 -0.43
CA LEU A 654 29.81 7.31 -0.49
C LEU A 654 29.56 6.44 0.75
N ILE A 655 28.46 6.69 1.44
CA ILE A 655 27.90 5.81 2.47
C ILE A 655 26.52 5.37 1.98
N ASP A 656 26.29 4.07 1.79
CA ASP A 656 25.06 3.59 1.14
C ASP A 656 24.52 2.29 1.77
N ASN A 657 23.23 2.26 2.09
CA ASN A 657 22.56 1.06 2.59
C ASN A 657 23.26 0.46 3.84
N ILE A 658 23.60 1.32 4.81
CA ILE A 658 24.08 0.88 6.13
C ILE A 658 22.95 0.94 7.17
N TRP A 659 22.99 0.04 8.15
CA TRP A 659 22.16 0.11 9.35
C TRP A 659 23.06 0.33 10.55
N ALA A 660 23.10 1.54 11.09
CA ALA A 660 24.00 1.92 12.18
C ALA A 660 23.20 2.22 13.46
N GLN A 661 23.47 1.46 14.51
CA GLN A 661 22.72 1.55 15.76
C GLN A 661 23.59 1.50 17.01
N ASN A 662 23.04 1.99 18.12
CA ASN A 662 23.67 1.97 19.44
C ASN A 662 25.06 2.63 19.45
N GLY A 663 25.26 3.68 18.65
CA GLY A 663 26.43 4.55 18.73
C GLY A 663 26.42 5.39 20.01
N TYR A 664 27.60 5.67 20.56
CA TYR A 664 27.74 6.49 21.78
C TYR A 664 27.75 8.00 21.51
N GLU A 665 27.69 8.41 20.24
CA GLU A 665 27.46 9.78 19.78
C GLU A 665 26.59 9.70 18.51
N TYR A 666 27.20 9.73 17.32
CA TYR A 666 26.49 9.72 16.03
C TYR A 666 26.32 8.32 15.39
N GLY A 667 25.28 8.15 14.58
CA GLY A 667 25.21 7.04 13.62
C GLY A 667 26.20 7.20 12.45
N VAL A 668 26.26 8.40 11.87
CA VAL A 668 27.25 8.81 10.86
C VAL A 668 27.76 10.22 11.18
N GLU A 669 29.05 10.43 11.04
CA GLU A 669 29.70 11.75 11.11
C GLU A 669 30.30 12.11 9.75
N ILE A 670 29.99 13.31 9.23
CA ILE A 670 30.61 13.89 8.03
C ILE A 670 31.22 15.23 8.44
N SER A 671 32.51 15.22 8.79
CA SER A 671 33.22 16.39 9.31
C SER A 671 34.25 16.92 8.30
N ALA A 672 34.25 18.23 8.05
CA ALA A 672 35.12 18.95 7.12
C ALA A 672 35.25 18.31 5.71
N SER A 673 34.19 17.69 5.20
CA SER A 673 34.21 16.74 4.06
C SER A 673 33.36 17.20 2.86
N ASN A 674 33.84 17.00 1.63
CA ASN A 674 33.17 17.50 0.43
C ASN A 674 32.78 16.41 -0.59
N ASP A 675 31.77 16.71 -1.40
CA ASP A 675 31.24 15.82 -2.44
C ASP A 675 30.85 14.43 -1.88
N VAL A 676 30.22 14.40 -0.70
CA VAL A 676 29.81 13.17 0.00
C VAL A 676 28.34 12.86 -0.23
N VAL A 677 28.02 11.61 -0.54
CA VAL A 677 26.64 11.10 -0.60
C VAL A 677 26.40 10.10 0.52
N LEU A 678 25.33 10.31 1.28
CA LEU A 678 24.79 9.36 2.25
C LEU A 678 23.39 8.91 1.78
N SER A 679 23.21 7.64 1.44
CA SER A 679 21.95 7.15 0.89
C SER A 679 21.40 5.86 1.51
N ASN A 680 20.07 5.73 1.48
CA ASN A 680 19.32 4.49 1.77
C ASN A 680 19.62 3.86 3.15
N SER A 681 20.14 4.63 4.11
CA SER A 681 20.68 4.13 5.37
C SER A 681 19.74 4.34 6.56
N PHE A 682 19.94 3.58 7.63
CA PHE A 682 19.08 3.54 8.82
C PHE A 682 19.89 3.81 10.10
N PHE A 683 19.40 4.71 10.95
CA PHE A 683 20.09 5.16 12.17
C PHE A 683 19.18 4.98 13.39
N TYR A 684 19.60 4.18 14.38
CA TYR A 684 18.75 3.81 15.51
C TYR A 684 19.44 3.92 16.87
N ALA A 685 18.79 4.58 17.83
CA ALA A 685 19.21 4.65 19.22
C ALA A 685 20.68 5.07 19.44
N ASN A 686 21.20 5.99 18.61
CA ASN A 686 22.48 6.67 18.88
C ASN A 686 22.29 7.76 19.95
N CYS A 687 23.37 8.26 20.55
CA CYS A 687 23.33 9.14 21.73
C CYS A 687 23.18 10.63 21.46
N ASP A 688 23.61 11.06 20.29
CA ASP A 688 23.40 12.41 19.79
C ASP A 688 22.56 12.27 18.52
N ASP A 689 23.11 12.51 17.33
CA ASP A 689 22.37 12.44 16.08
C ASP A 689 22.34 11.06 15.41
N GLY A 690 21.33 10.85 14.56
CA GLY A 690 21.38 9.79 13.55
C GLY A 690 22.50 10.06 12.53
N VAL A 691 22.61 11.31 12.07
CA VAL A 691 23.67 11.81 11.20
C VAL A 691 24.04 13.23 11.64
N SER A 692 25.32 13.49 11.87
CA SER A 692 25.85 14.85 12.06
C SER A 692 26.76 15.25 10.90
N ILE A 693 26.65 16.52 10.49
CA ILE A 693 27.48 17.14 9.46
C ILE A 693 28.04 18.44 10.05
N SER A 694 29.36 18.61 10.08
CA SER A 694 30.03 19.79 10.65
C SER A 694 31.36 20.09 9.95
N ASP A 695 32.02 21.19 10.31
CA ASP A 695 33.47 21.39 10.11
C ASP A 695 34.31 21.00 11.36
N GLY A 696 33.65 20.41 12.37
CA GLY A 696 34.24 19.88 13.60
C GLY A 696 34.36 20.90 14.74
N ALA A 697 33.94 20.51 15.95
CA ALA A 697 33.86 21.35 17.16
C ALA A 697 35.23 21.78 17.77
N ASN A 698 36.29 21.89 16.97
CA ASN A 698 37.64 22.19 17.45
C ASN A 698 38.54 22.93 16.44
N SER A 699 37.96 23.64 15.48
CA SER A 699 38.67 24.52 14.53
C SER A 699 39.19 25.83 15.18
N ARG A 700 39.67 25.77 16.44
CA ARG A 700 40.25 26.88 17.22
C ARG A 700 41.50 27.55 16.61
N ASN A 701 41.83 27.28 15.35
CA ASN A 701 42.98 27.84 14.65
C ASN A 701 42.78 28.08 13.15
N ASP A 702 41.61 27.76 12.55
CA ASP A 702 41.36 28.20 11.17
C ASP A 702 40.73 29.58 11.16
N THR A 703 41.59 30.57 10.94
CA THR A 703 41.26 31.97 10.71
C THR A 703 40.06 32.11 9.78
N ALA A 704 39.01 32.78 10.25
CA ALA A 704 37.72 32.93 9.58
C ALA A 704 37.79 33.04 8.04
N GLY A 705 37.33 32.01 7.32
CA GLY A 705 37.11 32.17 5.88
C GLY A 705 37.13 30.95 4.95
N ALA A 706 36.53 29.80 5.29
CA ALA A 706 35.90 28.92 4.29
C ALA A 706 35.05 27.82 4.97
N SER A 707 33.86 27.55 4.41
CA SER A 707 33.14 26.29 4.65
C SER A 707 33.93 25.14 3.99
N VAL A 708 34.26 24.10 4.76
CA VAL A 708 35.01 22.94 4.26
C VAL A 708 34.04 21.82 3.83
N SER A 709 33.05 21.54 4.67
CA SER A 709 31.95 20.60 4.42
C SER A 709 30.94 21.17 3.43
N LYS A 710 30.93 20.63 2.20
CA LYS A 710 30.05 21.10 1.12
C LYS A 710 29.74 20.09 0.03
N HIS A 711 28.67 20.37 -0.73
CA HIS A 711 28.10 19.46 -1.74
C HIS A 711 27.71 18.10 -1.15
N ILE A 712 27.12 18.10 0.05
CA ILE A 712 26.75 16.86 0.75
C ILE A 712 25.28 16.53 0.44
N VAL A 713 25.00 15.29 0.08
CA VAL A 713 23.64 14.84 -0.29
C VAL A 713 23.20 13.68 0.60
N LEU A 714 22.14 13.90 1.38
CA LEU A 714 21.48 12.90 2.21
C LEU A 714 20.20 12.47 1.50
N LEU A 715 20.14 11.23 1.00
CA LEU A 715 19.06 10.72 0.16
C LEU A 715 18.35 9.49 0.75
N ASN A 716 17.05 9.58 1.01
CA ASN A 716 16.18 8.46 1.43
C ASN A 716 16.58 7.75 2.73
N ASN A 717 17.38 8.38 3.60
CA ASN A 717 17.79 7.79 4.87
C ASN A 717 16.68 7.83 5.92
N THR A 718 16.78 7.04 6.98
CA THR A 718 15.84 7.05 8.12
C THR A 718 16.60 7.13 9.44
N ALA A 719 16.32 8.13 10.26
CA ALA A 719 16.79 8.23 11.64
C ALA A 719 15.61 8.04 12.60
N TRP A 720 15.64 6.99 13.41
CA TRP A 720 14.56 6.61 14.32
C TRP A 720 15.05 6.49 15.76
N GLY A 721 14.39 7.15 16.69
CA GLY A 721 14.54 6.88 18.12
C GLY A 721 15.92 7.17 18.68
N GLN A 722 16.60 8.25 18.23
CA GLN A 722 17.83 8.68 18.90
C GLN A 722 17.56 8.93 20.40
N THR A 723 18.49 8.48 21.23
CA THR A 723 18.46 8.50 22.70
C THR A 723 19.35 9.62 23.23
N LEU A 724 19.01 10.29 24.32
CA LEU A 724 19.79 11.45 24.80
C LEU A 724 20.88 11.14 25.82
N ALA A 725 22.03 11.82 25.66
CA ALA A 725 22.82 12.29 26.80
C ALA A 725 22.08 13.42 27.55
N THR A 726 22.25 13.48 28.87
CA THR A 726 21.66 14.57 29.66
C THR A 726 22.30 15.92 29.28
N ASN A 727 21.46 16.86 28.86
CA ASN A 727 21.78 18.27 28.52
C ASN A 727 22.35 18.57 27.11
N VAL A 728 22.24 17.68 26.13
CA VAL A 728 22.50 17.98 24.71
C VAL A 728 21.20 18.11 23.90
N SER A 729 21.28 18.66 22.67
CA SER A 729 20.14 18.84 21.76
C SER A 729 20.34 18.02 20.49
N ASN A 730 19.91 16.77 20.51
CA ASN A 730 20.03 15.83 19.40
C ASN A 730 19.08 16.17 18.24
N ALA A 731 19.34 15.60 17.07
CA ALA A 731 18.42 15.50 15.95
C ALA A 731 18.40 14.10 15.30
N GLY A 732 17.41 13.84 14.43
CA GLY A 732 17.50 12.72 13.49
C GLY A 732 18.62 12.93 12.46
N PHE A 733 18.67 14.14 11.90
CA PHE A 733 19.73 14.60 10.98
C PHE A 733 20.10 16.03 11.32
N GLU A 734 21.40 16.29 11.47
CA GLU A 734 21.90 17.60 11.84
C GLU A 734 22.94 18.16 10.86
N VAL A 735 22.89 19.48 10.69
CA VAL A 735 23.80 20.28 9.89
C VAL A 735 24.28 21.45 10.74
N GLU A 736 25.58 21.48 11.04
CA GLU A 736 26.17 22.36 12.05
C GLU A 736 27.21 23.33 11.48
N ASP A 737 27.82 24.08 12.40
CA ASP A 737 29.10 24.78 12.35
C ASP A 737 29.90 24.59 11.05
N GLY A 738 29.97 25.67 10.26
CA GLY A 738 30.78 25.80 9.05
C GLY A 738 30.17 25.22 7.77
N VAL A 739 29.13 24.40 7.84
CA VAL A 739 28.67 23.60 6.69
C VAL A 739 27.93 24.44 5.63
N SER A 740 28.13 24.11 4.35
CA SER A 740 27.35 24.73 3.26
C SER A 740 26.88 23.74 2.18
N GLU A 741 25.92 24.16 1.37
CA GLU A 741 25.48 23.44 0.16
C GLU A 741 25.06 21.97 0.40
N VAL A 742 24.29 21.73 1.46
CA VAL A 742 23.75 20.39 1.79
C VAL A 742 22.34 20.23 1.24
N THR A 743 22.05 19.08 0.65
CA THR A 743 20.69 18.69 0.24
C THR A 743 20.25 17.42 0.97
N LEU A 744 19.26 17.57 1.85
CA LEU A 744 18.55 16.48 2.52
C LEU A 744 17.26 16.23 1.73
N GLN A 745 17.18 15.11 1.02
CA GLN A 745 16.04 14.76 0.17
C GLN A 745 15.43 13.39 0.53
N GLY A 746 14.10 13.36 0.74
CA GLY A 746 13.34 12.11 0.93
C GLY A 746 13.65 11.35 2.23
N ASN A 747 14.38 11.95 3.16
CA ASN A 747 14.77 11.32 4.43
C ASN A 747 13.61 11.31 5.42
N ARG A 748 13.74 10.50 6.48
CA ARG A 748 12.70 10.27 7.50
C ARG A 748 13.28 10.38 8.90
N ALA A 749 12.75 11.28 9.73
CA ALA A 749 13.17 11.44 11.12
C ALA A 749 12.00 11.14 12.07
N TYR A 750 12.08 10.07 12.83
CA TYR A 750 10.97 9.53 13.61
C TYR A 750 11.28 9.38 15.09
N ASN A 751 10.34 9.75 15.95
CA ASN A 751 10.34 9.48 17.39
C ASN A 751 11.70 9.78 18.08
N ASN A 752 12.49 10.72 17.56
CA ASN A 752 13.79 11.04 18.14
C ASN A 752 13.57 11.81 19.45
N GLY A 753 14.48 11.60 20.40
CA GLY A 753 14.43 12.24 21.70
C GLY A 753 14.00 11.32 22.84
N ILE A 754 14.32 10.03 22.74
CA ILE A 754 14.05 9.05 23.80
C ILE A 754 14.88 9.45 25.03
N GLY A 755 14.19 10.00 26.05
CA GLY A 755 14.81 10.51 27.29
C GLY A 755 14.92 12.04 27.40
N GLY A 756 14.40 12.83 26.45
CA GLY A 756 14.56 14.29 26.47
C GLY A 756 14.07 15.01 25.20
N SER A 757 14.78 16.04 24.74
CA SER A 757 14.39 16.90 23.62
C SER A 757 15.28 16.67 22.39
N ALA A 758 14.72 16.13 21.31
CA ALA A 758 15.41 16.06 20.01
C ALA A 758 14.55 16.55 18.85
N ASP A 759 15.21 17.11 17.85
CA ASP A 759 14.60 17.51 16.59
C ASP A 759 14.53 16.34 15.58
N GLY A 760 13.72 16.48 14.52
CA GLY A 760 13.75 15.59 13.37
C GLY A 760 14.91 15.92 12.44
N PHE A 761 14.97 17.18 12.02
CA PHE A 761 15.99 17.75 11.15
C PHE A 761 16.43 19.11 11.67
N THR A 762 17.73 19.35 11.80
CA THR A 762 18.26 20.62 12.31
C THR A 762 19.32 21.21 11.38
N ALA A 763 19.28 22.53 11.20
CA ALA A 763 20.41 23.33 10.77
C ALA A 763 20.72 24.35 11.90
N LYS A 764 21.81 24.16 12.66
CA LYS A 764 22.16 25.00 13.81
C LYS A 764 23.61 25.50 13.79
N THR A 765 23.91 26.47 14.65
CA THR A 765 25.28 26.95 14.90
C THR A 765 25.53 27.04 16.39
N HIS A 766 26.71 26.62 16.84
CA HIS A 766 27.19 26.85 18.19
C HIS A 766 27.76 28.26 18.39
N SER A 767 27.83 28.70 19.65
CA SER A 767 28.23 30.06 20.00
C SER A 767 29.70 30.34 19.67
N GLY A 768 29.93 31.09 18.59
CA GLY A 768 31.25 31.51 18.12
C GLY A 768 31.66 30.90 16.78
N GLU A 769 30.88 29.95 16.27
CA GLU A 769 31.15 29.21 15.04
C GLU A 769 30.51 29.87 13.80
N VAL A 770 30.83 29.34 12.61
CA VAL A 770 30.34 29.86 11.32
C VAL A 770 28.96 29.29 11.01
N GLN A 771 28.01 30.17 10.66
CA GLN A 771 26.62 29.80 10.40
C GLN A 771 26.44 28.91 9.15
N PRO A 772 25.65 27.81 9.20
CA PRO A 772 25.35 27.00 8.02
C PRO A 772 24.69 27.80 6.91
N PHE A 773 25.02 27.49 5.66
CA PHE A 773 24.57 28.25 4.50
C PHE A 773 24.09 27.40 3.32
N ASN A 774 22.98 27.76 2.68
CA ASN A 774 22.46 27.08 1.47
C ASN A 774 22.06 25.61 1.73
N ILE A 775 21.30 25.38 2.81
CA ILE A 775 20.83 24.05 3.21
C ILE A 775 19.41 23.82 2.67
N LYS A 776 19.17 22.65 2.06
CA LYS A 776 17.91 22.32 1.38
C LYS A 776 17.29 21.06 1.96
N PHE A 777 16.08 21.18 2.48
CA PHE A 777 15.23 20.08 2.93
C PHE A 777 14.12 19.87 1.88
N ILE A 778 14.15 18.77 1.14
CA ILE A 778 13.25 18.49 0.02
C ILE A 778 12.49 17.18 0.25
N GLY A 779 11.17 17.23 0.44
CA GLY A 779 10.32 16.05 0.54
C GLY A 779 10.64 15.11 1.71
N ASN A 780 11.25 15.61 2.78
CA ASN A 780 11.54 14.83 3.98
C ASN A 780 10.30 14.69 4.87
N ILE A 781 10.31 13.70 5.77
CA ILE A 781 9.23 13.43 6.71
C ILE A 781 9.77 13.44 8.13
N ALA A 782 9.26 14.32 8.99
CA ALA A 782 9.58 14.37 10.41
C ALA A 782 8.33 14.02 11.24
N MET A 783 8.34 12.96 12.04
CA MET A 783 7.16 12.62 12.87
C MET A 783 7.49 12.25 14.31
N ASN A 784 6.63 12.71 15.23
CA ASN A 784 6.67 12.40 16.66
C ASN A 784 8.01 12.72 17.36
N ASN A 785 8.82 13.64 16.82
CA ASN A 785 10.06 14.06 17.48
C ASN A 785 9.71 14.96 18.68
N THR A 786 10.44 14.83 19.80
CA THR A 786 10.06 15.48 21.06
C THR A 786 10.29 17.00 21.08
N SER A 787 10.96 17.54 20.06
CA SER A 787 11.22 18.98 19.87
C SER A 787 10.67 19.45 18.50
N GLY A 788 11.47 20.04 17.61
CA GLY A 788 11.07 20.42 16.26
C GLY A 788 11.00 19.24 15.30
N GLY A 789 10.07 19.25 14.33
CA GLY A 789 10.15 18.40 13.15
C GLY A 789 11.31 18.85 12.26
N PHE A 790 11.36 20.16 12.00
CA PHE A 790 12.44 20.87 11.34
C PHE A 790 12.84 22.09 12.19
N ARG A 791 14.12 22.28 12.46
CA ARG A 791 14.66 23.43 13.20
C ARG A 791 15.75 24.16 12.41
N VAL A 792 15.71 25.49 12.46
CA VAL A 792 16.76 26.40 11.98
C VAL A 792 17.17 27.28 13.16
N LEU A 793 18.46 27.34 13.48
CA LEU A 793 19.00 28.19 14.53
C LEU A 793 20.30 28.84 14.08
N ASP A 794 20.30 30.17 13.91
CA ASP A 794 21.44 30.92 13.40
C ASP A 794 21.99 30.37 12.06
N ALA A 795 21.12 29.95 11.14
CA ALA A 795 21.52 29.44 9.83
C ALA A 795 20.82 30.20 8.68
N ASN A 796 21.48 30.30 7.53
CA ASN A 796 21.13 31.23 6.46
C ASN A 796 20.84 30.55 5.12
N ASN A 797 19.97 31.17 4.31
CA ASN A 797 19.62 30.67 2.98
C ASN A 797 19.12 29.21 3.04
N ILE A 798 18.12 28.96 3.89
CA ILE A 798 17.58 27.63 4.17
C ILE A 798 16.27 27.46 3.41
N THR A 799 16.11 26.33 2.72
CA THR A 799 14.95 26.07 1.86
C THR A 799 14.28 24.75 2.23
N PHE A 800 12.99 24.81 2.56
CA PHE A 800 12.11 23.68 2.81
C PHE A 800 11.11 23.57 1.66
N ILE A 801 11.16 22.50 0.86
CA ILE A 801 10.22 22.25 -0.24
C ILE A 801 9.49 20.92 -0.02
N GLY A 802 8.17 20.96 0.08
CA GLY A 802 7.32 19.76 0.07
C GLY A 802 7.53 18.78 1.24
N ASN A 803 8.12 19.22 2.36
CA ASN A 803 8.33 18.38 3.53
C ASN A 803 7.03 18.13 4.29
N THR A 804 6.97 17.06 5.08
CA THR A 804 5.86 16.75 5.99
C THR A 804 6.37 16.66 7.42
N ALA A 805 5.75 17.42 8.32
CA ALA A 805 5.96 17.33 9.76
C ALA A 805 4.64 16.90 10.43
N ASP A 806 4.63 15.86 11.27
CA ASP A 806 3.40 15.34 11.89
C ASP A 806 3.63 14.89 13.35
N GLY A 807 2.88 15.42 14.30
CA GLY A 807 2.95 14.97 15.71
C GLY A 807 4.21 15.37 16.47
N ASN A 808 5.09 16.20 15.89
CA ASN A 808 6.25 16.76 16.59
C ASN A 808 5.82 17.79 17.63
N ALA A 809 6.68 18.19 18.57
CA ALA A 809 6.32 19.27 19.48
C ALA A 809 6.08 20.58 18.71
N GLY A 810 7.09 21.11 18.01
CA GLY A 810 6.90 22.12 16.95
C GLY A 810 7.12 21.49 15.58
N ASN A 811 6.39 21.87 14.54
CA ASN A 811 6.61 21.28 13.21
C ASN A 811 7.78 21.94 12.46
N TYR A 812 7.78 23.27 12.34
CA TYR A 812 8.85 24.07 11.74
C TYR A 812 9.24 25.20 12.71
N ILE A 813 10.46 25.15 13.24
CA ILE A 813 10.98 26.12 14.22
C ILE A 813 12.11 26.91 13.58
N ILE A 814 11.92 28.21 13.39
CA ILE A 814 12.87 29.15 12.78
C ILE A 814 13.31 30.14 13.86
N GLY A 815 14.46 29.85 14.45
CA GLY A 815 15.12 30.64 15.49
C GLY A 815 14.78 30.24 16.92
N SER A 816 15.51 30.86 17.84
CA SER A 816 15.38 30.71 19.30
C SER A 816 15.84 32.01 20.00
N SER A 817 16.09 31.96 21.31
CA SER A 817 16.47 33.10 22.17
C SER A 817 17.84 33.75 21.89
N ALA A 818 18.49 33.48 20.75
CA ALA A 818 19.64 34.25 20.25
C ALA A 818 19.71 34.38 18.70
N SER A 819 18.69 33.92 17.97
CA SER A 819 18.79 33.68 16.51
C SER A 819 18.85 34.92 15.62
N THR A 820 19.65 34.84 14.55
CA THR A 820 19.85 35.84 13.48
C THR A 820 19.60 35.29 12.07
N SER A 821 19.00 34.09 11.95
CA SER A 821 18.73 33.38 10.69
C SER A 821 18.08 34.25 9.62
N SER A 822 18.60 34.21 8.38
CA SER A 822 18.09 35.00 7.25
C SER A 822 17.84 34.19 5.97
N ARG A 823 16.95 34.68 5.10
CA ARG A 823 16.62 34.08 3.80
C ARG A 823 16.09 32.66 3.95
N ILE A 824 14.95 32.53 4.64
CA ILE A 824 14.33 31.23 4.92
C ILE A 824 13.09 31.05 4.04
N VAL A 825 13.02 29.97 3.28
CA VAL A 825 11.91 29.68 2.36
C VAL A 825 11.24 28.37 2.74
N LEU A 826 9.94 28.42 3.04
CA LEU A 826 9.07 27.27 3.20
C LEU A 826 8.08 27.28 2.04
N ASP A 827 8.20 26.38 1.06
CA ASP A 827 7.24 26.24 -0.05
C ASP A 827 6.60 24.86 -0.10
N GLY A 828 5.26 24.82 -0.10
CA GLY A 828 4.46 23.61 -0.27
C GLY A 828 4.62 22.57 0.84
N ASN A 829 5.15 22.98 1.99
CA ASN A 829 5.32 22.10 3.15
C ASN A 829 3.98 21.85 3.85
N ILE A 830 3.96 20.76 4.60
CA ILE A 830 2.80 20.35 5.41
C ILE A 830 3.28 20.17 6.85
N GLY A 831 2.55 20.76 7.78
CA GLY A 831 2.61 20.45 9.20
C GLY A 831 1.25 19.98 9.71
N ARG A 832 1.26 18.95 10.56
CA ARG A 832 0.08 18.41 11.24
C ARG A 832 0.34 18.12 12.71
N ASN A 833 -0.70 18.21 13.53
CA ASN A 833 -0.72 17.67 14.90
C ASN A 833 0.43 18.16 15.82
N SER A 834 0.95 19.36 15.59
CA SER A 834 2.00 19.96 16.43
C SER A 834 1.48 20.16 17.86
N THR A 835 2.29 19.94 18.91
CA THR A 835 1.86 20.23 20.30
C THR A 835 2.04 21.70 20.71
N ILE A 836 2.91 22.44 20.01
CA ILE A 836 3.02 23.91 20.03
C ILE A 836 2.58 24.47 18.66
N MET A 837 3.33 25.40 18.06
CA MET A 837 3.01 26.01 16.77
C MET A 837 3.48 25.18 15.58
N ASP A 838 2.71 25.23 14.49
CA ASP A 838 3.06 24.52 13.26
C ASP A 838 4.27 25.16 12.57
N VAL A 839 4.23 26.48 12.39
CA VAL A 839 5.40 27.29 12.05
C VAL A 839 5.65 28.32 13.14
N SER A 840 6.81 28.27 13.78
CA SER A 840 7.28 29.26 14.75
C SER A 840 8.47 30.00 14.17
N ILE A 841 8.31 31.29 13.86
CA ILE A 841 9.42 32.21 13.63
C ILE A 841 9.62 32.98 14.93
N ALA A 842 10.76 32.78 15.60
CA ALA A 842 11.06 33.37 16.90
C ALA A 842 12.49 33.92 16.95
N GLY A 843 12.60 35.24 17.06
CA GLY A 843 13.81 35.91 17.55
C GLY A 843 13.73 36.17 19.06
N ALA A 844 14.83 36.67 19.64
CA ALA A 844 14.92 36.97 21.06
C ALA A 844 14.66 38.44 21.40
N SER A 845 15.00 39.33 20.47
CA SER A 845 14.98 40.78 20.68
C SER A 845 15.12 41.52 19.35
N TRP A 846 15.11 42.85 19.38
CA TRP A 846 15.37 43.68 18.20
C TRP A 846 16.79 43.58 17.63
N THR A 847 17.72 42.99 18.40
CA THR A 847 19.12 42.69 17.99
C THR A 847 19.25 41.28 17.43
N TYR A 848 18.54 40.31 18.01
CA TYR A 848 18.54 38.90 17.62
C TYR A 848 17.17 38.56 17.03
N TYR A 849 17.04 38.79 15.72
CA TYR A 849 15.81 38.69 14.96
C TYR A 849 16.06 37.94 13.66
N ASN A 850 15.10 37.13 13.24
CA ASN A 850 15.17 36.44 11.95
C ASN A 850 14.66 37.36 10.82
N GLN A 851 15.15 37.23 9.59
CA GLN A 851 14.75 38.12 8.49
C GLN A 851 14.65 37.48 7.10
N ASP A 852 13.94 38.14 6.19
CA ASP A 852 13.74 37.71 4.79
C ASP A 852 13.13 36.29 4.72
N ILE A 853 11.89 36.14 5.22
CA ILE A 853 11.25 34.82 5.37
C ILE A 853 10.02 34.72 4.48
N LEU A 854 9.94 33.65 3.67
CA LEU A 854 8.81 33.32 2.83
C LEU A 854 8.17 32.01 3.32
N ILE A 855 6.87 32.04 3.61
CA ILE A 855 6.03 30.85 3.85
C ILE A 855 4.98 30.80 2.74
N ALA A 856 5.23 30.02 1.69
CA ALA A 856 4.36 29.84 0.54
C ALA A 856 3.67 28.46 0.55
N ASN A 857 2.40 28.42 0.18
CA ASN A 857 1.63 27.18 -0.04
C ASN A 857 1.59 26.21 1.17
N HIS A 858 1.91 26.69 2.37
CA HIS A 858 2.04 25.87 3.58
C HIS A 858 0.68 25.37 4.07
N ILE A 859 0.60 24.12 4.49
CA ILE A 859 -0.61 23.53 5.09
C ILE A 859 -0.34 23.21 6.56
N ALA A 860 -0.97 23.94 7.46
CA ALA A 860 -0.91 23.72 8.92
C ALA A 860 -2.26 23.18 9.42
N THR A 861 -2.29 22.03 10.09
CA THR A 861 -3.54 21.55 10.71
C THR A 861 -3.38 20.80 12.03
N GLY A 862 -4.18 21.16 13.05
CA GLY A 862 -4.14 20.46 14.34
C GLY A 862 -3.04 21.00 15.28
N SER A 863 -2.73 22.29 15.22
CA SER A 863 -1.69 22.93 16.02
C SER A 863 -2.13 23.14 17.47
N GLY A 864 -1.36 22.68 18.45
CA GLY A 864 -1.52 22.93 19.89
C GLY A 864 -1.14 24.36 20.34
N GLY A 865 -0.83 25.23 19.37
CA GLY A 865 -0.47 26.63 19.49
C GLY A 865 -1.09 27.44 18.36
N ASP A 866 -0.50 28.60 18.06
CA ASP A 866 -0.86 29.35 16.85
C ASP A 866 -0.41 28.59 15.59
N GLY A 867 -1.15 28.71 14.48
CA GLY A 867 -0.82 28.01 13.23
C GLY A 867 0.53 28.48 12.66
N ILE A 868 0.65 29.79 12.44
CA ILE A 868 1.92 30.47 12.14
C ILE A 868 2.13 31.56 13.20
N TYR A 869 3.27 31.51 13.88
CA TYR A 869 3.71 32.49 14.86
C TYR A 869 4.91 33.29 14.32
N VAL A 870 4.86 34.62 14.42
CA VAL A 870 5.88 35.52 13.84
C VAL A 870 6.32 36.54 14.88
N SER A 871 7.39 36.23 15.63
CA SER A 871 7.89 37.03 16.75
C SER A 871 9.35 37.43 16.61
N TYR A 872 9.64 38.71 16.84
CA TYR A 872 10.94 39.33 16.59
C TYR A 872 11.51 38.93 15.22
N ALA A 873 10.71 39.16 14.18
CA ALA A 873 11.02 38.84 12.80
C ALA A 873 10.84 40.07 11.90
N LYS A 874 11.66 40.17 10.85
CA LYS A 874 11.67 41.29 9.90
C LYS A 874 11.43 40.79 8.48
N ASP A 875 10.60 41.49 7.71
CA ASP A 875 10.37 41.21 6.28
C ASP A 875 9.92 39.75 6.03
N VAL A 876 8.68 39.49 6.43
CA VAL A 876 8.03 38.16 6.37
C VAL A 876 6.86 38.19 5.38
N GLU A 877 6.80 37.21 4.48
CA GLU A 877 5.73 37.02 3.52
C GLU A 877 5.08 35.64 3.72
N ILE A 878 3.78 35.62 3.98
CA ILE A 878 2.96 34.41 4.11
C ILE A 878 1.98 34.39 2.93
N SER A 879 2.12 33.43 2.02
CA SER A 879 1.29 33.36 0.81
C SER A 879 0.62 31.98 0.63
N ASN A 880 -0.66 32.00 0.27
CA ASN A 880 -1.49 30.81 0.01
C ASN A 880 -1.50 29.75 1.14
N ALA A 881 -1.26 30.17 2.38
CA ALA A 881 -1.26 29.28 3.54
C ALA A 881 -2.67 28.74 3.83
N ARG A 882 -2.78 27.46 4.19
CA ARG A 882 -4.03 26.80 4.59
C ARG A 882 -3.89 26.35 6.04
N ILE A 883 -4.61 27.02 6.93
CA ILE A 883 -4.49 26.85 8.38
C ILE A 883 -5.84 26.39 8.93
N SER A 884 -5.85 25.27 9.65
CA SER A 884 -7.07 24.73 10.26
C SER A 884 -6.85 24.09 11.62
N ASN A 885 -7.88 24.03 12.45
CA ASN A 885 -7.89 23.24 13.70
C ASN A 885 -6.76 23.65 14.67
N CYS A 886 -6.58 24.95 14.90
CA CYS A 886 -5.70 25.42 15.96
C CYS A 886 -6.30 25.12 17.34
N GLU A 887 -5.47 25.11 18.38
CA GLU A 887 -5.90 25.09 19.78
C GLU A 887 -6.93 26.21 20.03
N ALA A 888 -7.99 25.92 20.80
CA ALA A 888 -9.14 26.79 20.95
C ALA A 888 -8.83 28.18 21.56
N THR A 889 -7.61 28.41 22.05
CA THR A 889 -7.14 29.69 22.58
C THR A 889 -6.30 30.52 21.59
N ARG A 890 -6.01 30.01 20.38
CA ARG A 890 -4.91 30.45 19.49
C ARG A 890 -5.34 30.94 18.10
N ALA A 891 -4.52 31.79 17.48
CA ALA A 891 -4.77 32.34 16.15
C ALA A 891 -4.28 31.41 15.03
N GLY A 892 -4.87 31.55 13.84
CA GLY A 892 -4.30 30.97 12.62
C GLY A 892 -2.94 31.59 12.30
N ILE A 893 -2.85 32.92 12.31
CA ILE A 893 -1.59 33.67 12.25
C ILE A 893 -1.54 34.63 13.44
N TYR A 894 -0.50 34.51 14.28
CA TYR A 894 -0.18 35.47 15.34
C TYR A 894 1.18 36.12 15.08
N ALA A 895 1.22 37.44 14.93
CA ALA A 895 2.46 38.19 14.72
C ALA A 895 2.70 39.25 15.81
N PRO A 896 3.18 38.86 17.01
CA PRO A 896 3.63 39.80 18.02
C PRO A 896 5.03 40.31 17.68
N TYR A 897 5.34 41.59 17.88
CA TYR A 897 6.71 42.13 17.64
C TYR A 897 7.32 41.86 16.24
N ALA A 898 6.51 41.67 15.19
CA ALA A 898 7.00 41.70 13.81
C ALA A 898 7.37 43.14 13.38
N ARG A 899 8.31 43.30 12.44
CA ARG A 899 8.74 44.63 11.93
C ARG A 899 9.09 44.62 10.43
N GLY A 900 9.37 45.82 9.89
CA GLY A 900 9.67 45.97 8.47
C GLY A 900 8.39 45.78 7.66
N THR A 901 8.32 44.74 6.83
CA THR A 901 7.12 44.36 6.09
C THR A 901 6.57 43.01 6.56
N LEU A 902 5.25 42.94 6.81
CA LEU A 902 4.51 41.68 6.93
C LEU A 902 3.44 41.64 5.84
N LYS A 903 3.55 40.68 4.93
CA LYS A 903 2.54 40.39 3.90
C LYS A 903 1.84 39.08 4.22
N ILE A 904 0.51 39.07 4.10
CA ILE A 904 -0.31 37.87 4.19
C ILE A 904 -1.23 37.87 2.96
N SER A 905 -1.05 36.93 2.03
CA SER A 905 -1.73 36.96 0.72
C SER A 905 -2.36 35.61 0.31
N GLY A 906 -3.64 35.62 -0.01
CA GLY A 906 -4.38 34.41 -0.39
C GLY A 906 -4.51 33.39 0.74
N GLY A 907 -4.90 32.17 0.38
CA GLY A 907 -5.01 31.07 1.35
C GLY A 907 -6.30 31.11 2.17
N ARG A 908 -6.34 30.32 3.24
CA ARG A 908 -7.54 30.04 4.03
C ARG A 908 -7.22 29.79 5.50
N ILE A 909 -8.00 30.36 6.40
CA ILE A 909 -7.89 30.14 7.85
C ILE A 909 -9.25 29.73 8.41
N THR A 910 -9.32 28.59 9.11
CA THR A 910 -10.57 28.09 9.69
C THR A 910 -10.35 27.36 11.01
N THR A 911 -11.40 27.14 11.80
CA THR A 911 -11.37 26.34 13.05
C THR A 911 -10.21 26.68 14.01
N CYS A 912 -9.91 27.97 14.14
CA CYS A 912 -8.98 28.56 15.10
C CYS A 912 -9.72 29.64 15.93
N LYS A 913 -9.11 30.19 16.99
CA LYS A 913 -9.74 31.27 17.76
C LYS A 913 -9.81 32.56 16.97
N ASN A 914 -8.65 33.08 16.57
CA ASN A 914 -8.55 34.26 15.71
C ASN A 914 -8.05 33.85 14.32
N GLY A 915 -8.33 34.65 13.30
CA GLY A 915 -7.83 34.38 11.94
C GLY A 915 -6.41 34.90 11.81
N VAL A 916 -6.29 36.22 11.65
CA VAL A 916 -5.04 36.99 11.66
C VAL A 916 -5.07 37.95 12.85
N TYR A 917 -4.12 37.77 13.77
CA TYR A 917 -3.97 38.61 14.97
C TYR A 917 -2.57 39.22 14.98
N ILE A 918 -2.47 40.55 14.83
CA ILE A 918 -1.20 41.28 14.77
C ILE A 918 -1.07 42.19 15.98
N ASP A 919 -0.02 41.97 16.80
CA ASP A 919 0.29 42.75 17.99
C ASP A 919 1.76 43.21 17.93
N ALA A 920 2.07 43.91 16.85
CA ALA A 920 3.43 44.26 16.46
C ALA A 920 3.90 45.58 17.08
N ALA A 921 5.23 45.74 17.19
CA ALA A 921 5.82 47.00 17.60
C ALA A 921 6.07 47.91 16.39
N SER A 922 5.92 49.22 16.60
CA SER A 922 6.09 50.22 15.54
C SER A 922 7.57 50.39 15.12
N PRO A 923 7.89 50.56 13.82
CA PRO A 923 7.00 50.53 12.66
C PRO A 923 6.93 49.14 11.98
N LEU A 924 5.73 48.79 11.52
CA LEU A 924 5.44 47.63 10.68
C LEU A 924 4.52 48.03 9.52
N ASN A 925 4.95 47.74 8.28
CA ASN A 925 4.14 47.83 7.07
C ASN A 925 3.32 46.53 6.95
N LEU A 926 2.00 46.58 7.11
CA LEU A 926 1.14 45.39 7.08
C LEU A 926 0.25 45.36 5.84
N HIS A 927 0.39 44.33 5.02
CA HIS A 927 -0.45 44.11 3.83
C HIS A 927 -1.17 42.76 3.96
N VAL A 928 -2.51 42.75 4.04
CA VAL A 928 -3.32 41.52 4.10
C VAL A 928 -4.30 41.48 2.95
N THR A 929 -4.20 40.48 2.05
CA THR A 929 -5.02 40.45 0.84
C THR A 929 -5.54 39.06 0.46
N GLY A 930 -6.79 38.97 0.00
CA GLY A 930 -7.35 37.76 -0.60
C GLY A 930 -7.49 36.53 0.32
N VAL A 931 -7.42 36.70 1.65
CA VAL A 931 -7.50 35.58 2.62
C VAL A 931 -8.97 35.22 2.90
N ASP A 932 -9.30 33.93 2.87
CA ASP A 932 -10.63 33.36 3.20
C ASP A 932 -10.65 32.86 4.66
N MET A 933 -11.40 33.53 5.54
CA MET A 933 -11.47 33.27 6.98
C MET A 933 -12.88 32.88 7.41
N PHE A 934 -13.07 31.70 8.00
CA PHE A 934 -14.41 31.26 8.44
C PHE A 934 -14.40 30.22 9.58
N ALA A 935 -15.54 30.03 10.24
CA ALA A 935 -15.72 29.08 11.35
C ALA A 935 -14.69 29.24 12.48
N LEU A 936 -14.46 30.50 12.87
CA LEU A 936 -13.60 30.87 14.00
C LEU A 936 -14.42 31.13 15.27
N THR A 937 -13.78 31.03 16.44
CA THR A 937 -14.47 31.23 17.74
C THR A 937 -14.34 32.66 18.30
N SER A 938 -13.52 33.50 17.69
CA SER A 938 -13.30 34.91 18.05
C SER A 938 -13.06 35.77 16.79
N HIS A 939 -12.22 36.80 16.84
CA HIS A 939 -12.05 37.79 15.76
C HIS A 939 -11.40 37.18 14.50
N TYR A 940 -11.96 37.40 13.30
CA TYR A 940 -11.25 37.01 12.07
C TYR A 940 -9.97 37.81 11.91
N MET A 941 -10.03 39.13 12.11
CA MET A 941 -8.87 39.99 11.97
C MET A 941 -8.77 41.03 13.08
N SER A 942 -7.61 41.14 13.71
CA SER A 942 -7.28 42.19 14.68
C SER A 942 -5.91 42.76 14.37
N VAL A 943 -5.83 44.08 14.21
CA VAL A 943 -4.59 44.81 13.92
C VAL A 943 -4.33 45.81 15.05
N GLY A 944 -3.24 45.59 15.80
CA GLY A 944 -2.83 46.36 16.97
C GLY A 944 -2.37 47.80 16.70
N VAL A 945 -2.06 48.52 17.77
CA VAL A 945 -1.62 49.92 17.73
C VAL A 945 -0.20 50.08 17.15
N GLY A 946 0.11 51.22 16.55
CA GLY A 946 1.47 51.56 16.09
C GLY A 946 1.93 50.90 14.79
N ILE A 947 1.12 50.03 14.20
CA ILE A 947 1.34 49.46 12.86
C ILE A 947 0.95 50.52 11.82
N ASN A 948 1.84 50.80 10.85
CA ASN A 948 1.65 51.85 9.84
C ASN A 948 2.70 51.68 8.71
N PRO A 949 2.30 51.67 7.42
CA PRO A 949 0.93 51.72 6.91
C PRO A 949 0.26 50.35 6.96
N VAL A 950 -1.08 50.35 6.90
CA VAL A 950 -1.90 49.14 6.86
C VAL A 950 -2.76 49.12 5.60
N LEU A 951 -2.65 48.05 4.81
CA LEU A 951 -3.52 47.77 3.65
C LEU A 951 -4.21 46.41 3.85
N ILE A 952 -5.54 46.41 3.84
CA ILE A 952 -6.37 45.21 3.97
C ILE A 952 -7.33 45.16 2.76
N GLU A 953 -7.06 44.29 1.79
CA GLU A 953 -7.74 44.29 0.49
C GLU A 953 -8.31 42.93 0.04
N GLY A 954 -9.59 42.88 -0.30
CA GLY A 954 -10.17 41.72 -1.02
C GLY A 954 -10.28 40.43 -0.19
N ASN A 955 -10.23 40.52 1.13
CA ASN A 955 -10.36 39.36 2.03
C ASN A 955 -11.84 38.98 2.23
N HIS A 956 -12.11 37.71 2.56
CA HIS A 956 -13.46 37.21 2.87
C HIS A 956 -13.49 36.68 4.31
N LEU A 957 -14.35 37.26 5.15
CA LEU A 957 -14.43 36.99 6.59
C LEU A 957 -15.90 36.64 6.92
N ARG A 958 -16.21 35.36 7.20
CA ARG A 958 -17.62 34.85 7.22
C ARG A 958 -17.92 33.75 8.24
N GLY A 959 -19.14 33.77 8.81
CA GLY A 959 -19.69 32.74 9.71
C GLY A 959 -18.80 32.35 10.92
N THR A 960 -18.78 33.16 11.99
CA THR A 960 -18.13 32.75 13.26
C THR A 960 -19.05 31.80 14.02
N THR A 961 -18.48 31.04 14.95
CA THR A 961 -19.23 30.24 15.93
C THR A 961 -19.18 30.83 17.35
N GLY A 962 -18.70 32.07 17.51
CA GLY A 962 -18.37 32.64 18.83
C GLY A 962 -18.52 34.15 18.97
N SER A 963 -18.21 34.64 20.16
CA SER A 963 -18.59 35.98 20.64
C SER A 963 -17.57 37.07 20.30
N SER A 964 -17.46 37.49 19.03
CA SER A 964 -16.48 38.52 18.61
C SER A 964 -16.83 39.26 17.32
N HIS A 965 -16.17 40.40 17.12
CA HIS A 965 -16.27 41.25 15.92
C HIS A 965 -15.61 40.61 14.70
N GLY A 966 -16.05 40.98 13.49
CA GLY A 966 -15.43 40.51 12.26
C GLY A 966 -13.98 40.98 12.10
N MET A 967 -13.78 42.30 12.04
CA MET A 967 -12.48 42.96 11.90
C MET A 967 -12.36 44.11 12.92
N VAL A 968 -11.22 44.20 13.62
CA VAL A 968 -10.94 45.27 14.60
C VAL A 968 -9.62 45.96 14.27
N ILE A 969 -9.66 47.29 14.14
CA ILE A 969 -8.52 48.10 13.69
C ILE A 969 -8.15 49.13 14.76
N TYR A 970 -7.01 48.89 15.42
CA TYR A 970 -6.35 49.81 16.35
C TYR A 970 -5.18 50.58 15.71
N ALA A 971 -4.76 50.20 14.50
CA ALA A 971 -3.75 50.89 13.70
C ALA A 971 -4.30 52.17 13.06
N ALA A 972 -3.54 53.27 13.09
CA ALA A 972 -3.84 54.49 12.35
C ALA A 972 -3.36 54.38 10.89
N ASP A 973 -3.85 55.28 10.03
CA ASP A 973 -3.46 55.35 8.61
C ASP A 973 -3.72 54.02 7.83
N ALA A 974 -4.84 53.35 8.14
CA ALA A 974 -5.22 52.09 7.53
C ALA A 974 -6.18 52.26 6.35
N VAL A 975 -5.98 51.46 5.30
CA VAL A 975 -6.83 51.38 4.10
C VAL A 975 -7.45 49.98 4.03
N ILE A 976 -8.78 49.92 4.11
CA ILE A 976 -9.58 48.70 4.19
C ILE A 976 -10.54 48.72 3.00
N ILE A 977 -10.22 47.93 1.96
CA ILE A 977 -10.88 48.03 0.66
C ILE A 977 -11.35 46.69 0.08
N ASN A 978 -12.51 46.70 -0.58
CA ASN A 978 -13.03 45.56 -1.34
C ASN A 978 -13.19 44.24 -0.53
N ASN A 979 -13.22 44.28 0.81
CA ASN A 979 -13.35 43.09 1.65
C ASN A 979 -14.83 42.68 1.81
N THR A 980 -15.08 41.39 1.98
CA THR A 980 -16.39 40.83 2.33
C THR A 980 -16.40 40.45 3.81
N ILE A 981 -17.25 41.08 4.62
CA ILE A 981 -17.38 40.81 6.07
C ILE A 981 -18.84 40.43 6.37
N GLU A 982 -19.11 39.16 6.66
CA GLU A 982 -20.49 38.68 6.85
C GLU A 982 -20.70 37.72 8.02
N ASP A 983 -21.96 37.68 8.48
CA ASP A 983 -22.47 36.74 9.48
C ASP A 983 -21.69 36.76 10.81
N SER A 984 -21.31 37.96 11.30
CA SER A 984 -20.91 38.13 12.71
C SER A 984 -22.15 37.99 13.60
N PRO A 985 -22.13 37.15 14.66
CA PRO A 985 -23.32 36.80 15.41
C PRO A 985 -23.91 37.98 16.19
N SER A 986 -25.20 37.82 16.53
CA SER A 986 -26.02 38.74 17.32
C SER A 986 -25.25 39.39 18.47
N GLY A 987 -24.98 40.69 18.34
CA GLY A 987 -24.28 41.53 19.33
C GLY A 987 -22.90 42.02 18.91
N TYR A 988 -22.34 41.56 17.78
CA TYR A 988 -20.99 41.93 17.34
C TYR A 988 -20.91 42.66 15.99
N ILE A 989 -20.09 43.70 15.98
CA ILE A 989 -19.76 44.57 14.85
C ILE A 989 -19.02 43.80 13.75
N GLY A 990 -19.35 44.05 12.47
CA GLY A 990 -18.61 43.57 11.31
C GLY A 990 -17.22 44.21 11.22
N LEU A 991 -17.15 45.54 11.06
CA LEU A 991 -15.90 46.31 11.06
C LEU A 991 -15.86 47.36 12.19
N TYR A 992 -14.98 47.18 13.16
CA TYR A 992 -14.79 48.08 14.30
C TYR A 992 -13.53 48.96 14.12
N VAL A 993 -13.76 50.24 13.83
CA VAL A 993 -12.74 51.26 13.61
C VAL A 993 -12.42 51.98 14.94
N ARG A 994 -11.17 51.89 15.41
CA ARG A 994 -10.74 52.40 16.73
C ARG A 994 -9.52 53.34 16.69
N ALA A 995 -9.14 53.83 15.51
CA ALA A 995 -7.99 54.71 15.31
C ALA A 995 -8.28 55.81 14.27
N ASN A 996 -7.35 56.76 14.12
CA ASN A 996 -7.46 57.90 13.21
C ASN A 996 -7.06 57.55 11.76
N ASN A 997 -7.52 58.37 10.80
CA ASN A 997 -7.14 58.33 9.39
C ASN A 997 -7.46 57.01 8.66
N ILE A 998 -8.61 56.41 8.96
CA ILE A 998 -9.00 55.10 8.43
C ILE A 998 -9.88 55.25 7.19
N THR A 999 -9.48 54.66 6.06
CA THR A 999 -10.30 54.59 4.85
C THR A 999 -10.98 53.22 4.73
N VAL A 1000 -12.30 53.20 4.69
CA VAL A 1000 -13.16 52.03 4.51
C VAL A 1000 -13.90 52.22 3.19
N GLN A 1001 -13.47 51.56 2.12
CA GLN A 1001 -14.02 51.80 0.78
C GLN A 1001 -14.36 50.52 -0.02
N GLY A 1002 -15.54 50.48 -0.63
CA GLY A 1002 -15.95 49.37 -1.52
C GLY A 1002 -16.16 48.01 -0.85
N ASN A 1003 -16.21 47.94 0.48
CA ASN A 1003 -16.40 46.68 1.21
C ASN A 1003 -17.86 46.21 1.16
N TYR A 1004 -18.08 44.90 1.15
CA TYR A 1004 -19.39 44.26 1.25
C TYR A 1004 -19.59 43.75 2.68
N ILE A 1005 -20.44 44.40 3.48
CA ILE A 1005 -20.55 44.15 4.92
C ILE A 1005 -22.01 43.83 5.29
N LYS A 1006 -22.26 42.57 5.70
CA LYS A 1006 -23.61 42.00 5.73
C LYS A 1006 -23.92 41.16 6.98
N ASN A 1007 -25.19 41.15 7.41
CA ASN A 1007 -25.71 40.24 8.44
C ASN A 1007 -25.00 40.29 9.82
N ASN A 1008 -24.35 41.40 10.17
CA ASN A 1008 -23.70 41.58 11.48
C ASN A 1008 -24.66 42.24 12.50
N TYR A 1009 -24.19 42.59 13.70
CA TYR A 1009 -24.93 43.50 14.58
C TYR A 1009 -24.89 44.93 14.02
N ASP A 1010 -23.70 45.53 14.02
CA ASP A 1010 -23.41 46.76 13.27
C ASP A 1010 -22.56 46.44 12.06
N GLY A 1011 -22.81 47.09 10.92
CA GLY A 1011 -21.96 46.96 9.73
C GLY A 1011 -20.56 47.55 9.97
N VAL A 1012 -20.48 48.87 10.02
CA VAL A 1012 -19.27 49.62 10.41
C VAL A 1012 -19.54 50.37 11.72
N TYR A 1013 -18.67 50.22 12.71
CA TYR A 1013 -18.74 50.96 13.97
C TYR A 1013 -17.51 51.84 14.15
N VAL A 1014 -17.75 53.11 14.45
CA VAL A 1014 -16.73 54.15 14.64
C VAL A 1014 -16.67 54.52 16.11
N TYR A 1015 -15.52 54.25 16.74
CA TYR A 1015 -15.29 54.52 18.17
C TYR A 1015 -15.26 56.02 18.48
N THR A 1016 -15.59 56.40 19.72
CA THR A 1016 -15.61 57.81 20.13
C THR A 1016 -14.22 58.46 20.03
N GLY A 1017 -14.18 59.74 19.63
CA GLY A 1017 -12.96 60.55 19.59
C GLY A 1017 -12.02 60.34 18.40
N ILE A 1018 -12.34 59.43 17.45
CA ILE A 1018 -11.51 59.22 16.26
C ILE A 1018 -11.84 60.22 15.14
N THR A 1019 -10.85 60.54 14.30
CA THR A 1019 -10.92 61.58 13.26
C THR A 1019 -10.23 61.13 11.96
N GLY A 1020 -10.59 61.76 10.84
CA GLY A 1020 -9.99 61.45 9.52
C GLY A 1020 -10.53 60.16 8.88
N THR A 1021 -11.56 59.56 9.47
CA THR A 1021 -12.20 58.34 8.95
C THR A 1021 -13.00 58.64 7.68
N ARG A 1022 -12.84 57.83 6.63
CA ARG A 1022 -13.52 57.95 5.33
C ARG A 1022 -14.29 56.67 5.07
N ILE A 1023 -15.61 56.72 4.95
CA ILE A 1023 -16.47 55.56 4.68
C ILE A 1023 -17.18 55.79 3.34
N LEU A 1024 -16.72 55.09 2.30
CA LEU A 1024 -17.00 55.40 0.90
C LEU A 1024 -17.49 54.18 0.11
N ASP A 1025 -18.56 54.33 -0.67
CA ASP A 1025 -18.95 53.34 -1.70
C ASP A 1025 -19.13 51.89 -1.18
N ASN A 1026 -19.35 51.68 0.12
CA ASN A 1026 -19.51 50.35 0.71
C ASN A 1026 -20.93 49.82 0.51
N TYR A 1027 -21.10 48.50 0.44
CA TYR A 1027 -22.39 47.84 0.35
C TYR A 1027 -22.75 47.21 1.70
N LEU A 1028 -23.72 47.82 2.39
CA LEU A 1028 -24.15 47.46 3.74
C LEU A 1028 -25.58 46.91 3.70
N THR A 1029 -25.81 45.68 4.19
CA THR A 1029 -27.16 45.10 4.18
C THR A 1029 -27.39 44.08 5.28
N GLY A 1030 -28.63 43.90 5.74
CA GLY A 1030 -28.98 42.86 6.72
C GLY A 1030 -28.37 43.00 8.11
N ASN A 1031 -27.52 44.01 8.36
CA ASN A 1031 -26.99 44.29 9.70
C ASN A 1031 -28.15 44.72 10.63
N SER A 1032 -28.18 44.16 11.85
CA SER A 1032 -29.39 44.07 12.69
C SER A 1032 -29.62 45.23 13.67
N HIS A 1033 -28.59 46.02 13.98
CA HIS A 1033 -28.67 47.23 14.79
C HIS A 1033 -28.51 48.49 13.91
N SER A 1034 -27.35 48.69 13.31
CA SER A 1034 -27.14 49.73 12.29
C SER A 1034 -26.27 49.25 11.12
N GLN A 1035 -26.41 49.92 9.98
CA GLN A 1035 -25.47 49.78 8.88
C GLN A 1035 -24.15 50.52 9.18
N ILE A 1036 -24.25 51.72 9.79
CA ILE A 1036 -23.10 52.49 10.31
C ILE A 1036 -23.47 53.05 11.70
N ALA A 1037 -22.61 52.84 12.70
CA ALA A 1037 -22.82 53.24 14.09
C ALA A 1037 -21.68 54.10 14.65
N PHE A 1038 -22.00 54.94 15.63
CA PHE A 1038 -21.09 55.90 16.26
C PHE A 1038 -21.32 55.92 17.78
N ASP A 1039 -20.25 55.72 18.56
CA ASP A 1039 -20.27 55.51 20.02
C ASP A 1039 -20.84 56.70 20.84
N SER A 1040 -20.84 57.92 20.28
CA SER A 1040 -21.31 59.14 20.97
C SER A 1040 -22.16 60.08 20.10
N GLY A 1041 -22.70 59.58 18.98
CA GLY A 1041 -23.62 60.32 18.09
C GLY A 1041 -23.07 61.57 17.39
N THR A 1042 -21.83 61.97 17.68
CA THR A 1042 -21.22 63.19 17.15
C THR A 1042 -20.22 62.87 16.04
N LEU A 1043 -20.58 63.24 14.81
CA LEU A 1043 -19.73 63.09 13.62
C LEU A 1043 -18.61 64.13 13.60
N VAL A 1044 -17.48 63.83 14.25
CA VAL A 1044 -16.28 64.69 14.20
C VAL A 1044 -15.37 64.24 13.06
N ASN A 1045 -15.30 65.05 12.00
CA ASN A 1045 -14.34 64.89 10.89
C ASN A 1045 -14.31 63.46 10.27
N THR A 1046 -15.48 62.83 10.16
CA THR A 1046 -15.69 61.58 9.41
C THR A 1046 -16.36 61.92 8.08
N PHE A 1047 -15.82 61.46 6.96
CA PHE A 1047 -16.40 61.67 5.63
C PHE A 1047 -17.22 60.46 5.22
N LEU A 1048 -18.51 60.63 4.93
CA LEU A 1048 -19.41 59.57 4.47
C LEU A 1048 -20.00 59.90 3.09
N ARG A 1049 -20.01 58.92 2.17
CA ARG A 1049 -20.60 59.11 0.83
C ARG A 1049 -20.91 57.78 0.14
N ASN A 1050 -21.99 57.74 -0.66
CA ASN A 1050 -22.34 56.64 -1.57
C ASN A 1050 -22.49 55.25 -0.91
N ASN A 1051 -22.70 55.16 0.41
CA ASN A 1051 -22.77 53.86 1.09
C ASN A 1051 -24.15 53.23 0.86
N ILE A 1052 -24.20 52.19 0.03
CA ILE A 1052 -25.44 51.48 -0.32
C ILE A 1052 -25.97 50.80 0.94
N GLY A 1053 -27.24 51.05 1.26
CA GLY A 1053 -27.90 50.59 2.49
C GLY A 1053 -27.87 51.61 3.65
N TYR A 1054 -26.98 52.60 3.63
CA TYR A 1054 -26.95 53.69 4.62
C TYR A 1054 -26.99 55.06 3.93
N LYS A 1055 -28.23 55.55 3.68
CA LYS A 1055 -28.49 56.82 2.99
C LYS A 1055 -27.79 57.98 3.67
N THR A 1056 -26.74 58.47 3.03
CA THR A 1056 -25.85 59.54 3.51
C THR A 1056 -26.03 60.83 2.71
N GLU A 1057 -26.62 60.74 1.52
CA GLU A 1057 -27.14 61.85 0.73
C GLU A 1057 -28.56 61.56 0.24
N ASN A 1058 -29.40 62.59 0.16
CA ASN A 1058 -30.72 62.53 -0.46
C ASN A 1058 -31.13 63.92 -0.97
N SER A 1059 -32.04 63.96 -1.95
CA SER A 1059 -32.56 65.19 -2.53
C SER A 1059 -34.00 65.01 -2.97
N GLY A 1060 -34.72 66.12 -3.08
CA GLY A 1060 -36.08 66.13 -3.58
C GLY A 1060 -36.60 67.55 -3.74
N THR A 1061 -37.91 67.67 -3.88
CA THR A 1061 -38.62 68.95 -3.91
C THR A 1061 -39.55 69.03 -2.70
N THR A 1062 -39.93 70.24 -2.30
CA THR A 1062 -40.95 70.50 -1.28
C THR A 1062 -41.59 71.87 -1.51
N THR A 1063 -42.69 72.13 -0.81
CA THR A 1063 -43.49 73.35 -0.95
C THR A 1063 -43.79 73.94 0.42
N VAL A 1064 -43.48 75.23 0.62
CA VAL A 1064 -44.15 76.02 1.66
C VAL A 1064 -45.47 76.49 1.06
N THR A 1065 -46.58 75.91 1.52
CA THR A 1065 -47.93 76.19 1.00
C THR A 1065 -48.42 77.57 1.45
N THR A 1066 -49.13 78.24 0.56
CA THR A 1066 -49.77 79.55 0.76
C THR A 1066 -50.39 79.69 2.15
N GLY A 1067 -50.02 80.78 2.85
CA GLY A 1067 -50.45 81.05 4.22
C GLY A 1067 -49.60 80.43 5.34
N GLN A 1068 -48.66 79.52 5.03
CA GLN A 1068 -47.70 78.99 6.01
C GLN A 1068 -46.44 79.86 6.13
N THR A 1069 -45.61 79.55 7.13
CA THR A 1069 -44.24 80.09 7.26
C THR A 1069 -43.18 79.00 7.39
N THR A 1070 -43.57 77.73 7.53
CA THR A 1070 -42.67 76.59 7.67
C THR A 1070 -43.14 75.38 6.86
N VAL A 1071 -42.20 74.51 6.50
CA VAL A 1071 -42.49 73.13 6.07
C VAL A 1071 -41.44 72.19 6.63
N ASP A 1072 -41.88 71.07 7.20
CA ASP A 1072 -40.99 69.97 7.62
C ASP A 1072 -40.78 69.01 6.45
N VAL A 1073 -39.51 68.77 6.12
CA VAL A 1073 -39.09 67.97 4.97
C VAL A 1073 -38.49 66.66 5.47
N THR A 1074 -39.18 65.54 5.25
CA THR A 1074 -38.67 64.21 5.55
C THR A 1074 -37.52 63.85 4.61
N HIS A 1075 -36.30 63.80 5.14
CA HIS A 1075 -35.09 63.59 4.33
C HIS A 1075 -34.68 62.12 4.18
N SER A 1076 -35.21 61.21 5.02
CA SER A 1076 -34.96 59.76 4.94
C SER A 1076 -33.47 59.36 4.91
N LEU A 1077 -32.61 60.13 5.59
CA LEU A 1077 -31.19 59.81 5.77
C LEU A 1077 -31.01 58.90 7.00
N GLY A 1078 -29.90 58.16 7.06
CA GLY A 1078 -29.60 57.27 8.18
C GLY A 1078 -29.23 57.98 9.49
N THR A 1079 -29.06 59.31 9.47
CA THR A 1079 -28.82 60.17 10.64
C THR A 1079 -29.12 61.64 10.28
N THR A 1080 -29.08 62.53 11.27
CA THR A 1080 -29.28 63.98 11.11
C THR A 1080 -28.31 64.57 10.06
N PRO A 1081 -28.80 65.30 9.03
CA PRO A 1081 -27.93 65.92 8.04
C PRO A 1081 -27.06 67.02 8.65
N THR A 1082 -25.77 67.07 8.28
CA THR A 1082 -24.88 68.16 8.69
C THR A 1082 -25.08 69.38 7.81
N ARG A 1083 -25.31 69.19 6.50
CA ARG A 1083 -25.48 70.25 5.50
C ARG A 1083 -26.77 70.02 4.71
N ILE A 1084 -27.52 71.09 4.49
CA ILE A 1084 -28.72 71.13 3.65
C ILE A 1084 -28.56 72.32 2.71
N GLN A 1085 -28.74 72.09 1.42
CA GLN A 1085 -28.78 73.10 0.38
C GLN A 1085 -30.23 73.26 -0.09
N LEU A 1086 -30.70 74.51 -0.18
CA LEU A 1086 -32.04 74.87 -0.65
C LEU A 1086 -31.91 75.75 -1.90
N THR A 1087 -32.69 75.44 -2.93
CA THR A 1087 -32.78 76.23 -4.17
C THR A 1087 -34.27 76.51 -4.43
N PRO A 1088 -34.73 77.77 -4.34
CA PRO A 1088 -36.11 78.11 -4.71
C PRO A 1088 -36.34 77.85 -6.20
N THR A 1089 -37.46 77.22 -6.54
CA THR A 1089 -37.86 76.96 -7.93
C THR A 1089 -39.11 77.74 -8.37
N THR A 1090 -39.73 78.49 -7.46
CA THR A 1090 -40.66 79.59 -7.77
C THR A 1090 -40.15 80.91 -7.20
N ASP A 1091 -40.73 82.03 -7.66
CA ASP A 1091 -40.42 83.36 -7.11
C ASP A 1091 -40.73 83.39 -5.61
N THR A 1092 -39.73 83.75 -4.79
CA THR A 1092 -39.90 83.86 -3.34
C THR A 1092 -40.64 85.13 -2.92
N ALA A 1093 -41.02 86.01 -3.85
CA ALA A 1093 -41.71 87.28 -3.61
C ALA A 1093 -41.00 88.16 -2.55
N GLY A 1094 -39.66 88.12 -2.56
CA GLY A 1094 -38.81 88.85 -1.61
C GLY A 1094 -38.71 88.25 -0.20
N LYS A 1095 -39.32 87.08 0.07
CA LYS A 1095 -39.18 86.39 1.37
C LYS A 1095 -37.75 85.89 1.57
N ARG A 1096 -37.21 86.09 2.78
CA ARG A 1096 -35.99 85.41 3.23
C ARG A 1096 -36.35 84.00 3.69
N TYR A 1097 -35.49 83.03 3.36
CA TYR A 1097 -35.66 81.61 3.67
C TYR A 1097 -34.40 81.02 4.32
N TRP A 1098 -34.56 80.06 5.24
CA TRP A 1098 -33.46 79.34 5.88
C TRP A 1098 -33.92 77.96 6.38
N VAL A 1099 -32.97 77.11 6.75
CA VAL A 1099 -33.26 75.89 7.52
C VAL A 1099 -33.22 76.25 9.01
N SER A 1100 -34.36 76.15 9.69
CA SER A 1100 -34.50 76.54 11.10
C SER A 1100 -34.23 75.39 12.08
N ALA A 1101 -34.47 74.15 11.66
CA ALA A 1101 -34.21 72.96 12.45
C ALA A 1101 -33.70 71.80 11.58
N LYS A 1102 -32.88 70.93 12.18
CA LYS A 1102 -32.42 69.66 11.61
C LYS A 1102 -32.65 68.57 12.65
N GLY A 1103 -33.59 67.67 12.39
CA GLY A 1103 -33.86 66.48 13.19
C GLY A 1103 -33.24 65.22 12.57
N ALA A 1104 -33.47 64.08 13.22
CA ALA A 1104 -32.98 62.79 12.74
C ALA A 1104 -33.75 62.25 11.51
N THR A 1105 -34.97 62.73 11.28
CA THR A 1105 -35.86 62.28 10.19
C THR A 1105 -36.37 63.40 9.30
N THR A 1106 -36.45 64.64 9.82
CA THR A 1106 -36.93 65.83 9.11
C THR A 1106 -35.97 67.01 9.24
N PHE A 1107 -36.05 67.97 8.32
CA PHE A 1107 -35.51 69.31 8.53
C PHE A 1107 -36.58 70.36 8.20
N THR A 1108 -36.58 71.48 8.91
CA THR A 1108 -37.59 72.52 8.75
C THR A 1108 -37.06 73.64 7.87
N ILE A 1109 -37.71 73.90 6.74
CA ILE A 1109 -37.53 75.15 5.99
C ILE A 1109 -38.44 76.20 6.61
N THR A 1110 -37.93 77.41 6.82
CA THR A 1110 -38.69 78.56 7.34
C THR A 1110 -38.51 79.76 6.42
N ILE A 1111 -39.59 80.50 6.23
CA ILE A 1111 -39.63 81.81 5.58
C ILE A 1111 -40.04 82.89 6.60
N ASP A 1112 -39.60 84.13 6.38
CA ASP A 1112 -39.75 85.18 7.40
C ASP A 1112 -41.17 85.71 7.64
N SER A 1113 -42.13 85.41 6.77
CA SER A 1113 -43.52 85.85 6.85
C SER A 1113 -44.43 85.12 5.86
N THR A 1114 -45.74 85.11 6.12
CA THR A 1114 -46.73 84.45 5.24
C THR A 1114 -46.78 85.07 3.85
N HIS A 1115 -47.22 84.28 2.87
CA HIS A 1115 -47.17 84.57 1.43
C HIS A 1115 -48.47 84.15 0.74
N THR A 1116 -48.70 84.67 -0.47
CA THR A 1116 -49.96 84.57 -1.22
C THR A 1116 -49.97 83.51 -2.33
N SER A 1117 -48.84 82.83 -2.56
CA SER A 1117 -48.67 81.80 -3.61
C SER A 1117 -47.53 80.86 -3.24
N ASP A 1118 -47.72 79.56 -3.44
CA ASP A 1118 -46.80 78.48 -3.01
C ASP A 1118 -45.33 78.72 -3.39
N ILE A 1119 -44.42 78.58 -2.42
CA ILE A 1119 -42.97 78.71 -2.61
C ILE A 1119 -42.36 77.30 -2.65
N LEU A 1120 -41.82 76.91 -3.79
CA LEU A 1120 -41.22 75.60 -4.02
C LEU A 1120 -39.71 75.67 -3.79
N PHE A 1121 -39.16 74.62 -3.18
CA PHE A 1121 -37.72 74.44 -2.99
C PHE A 1121 -37.28 73.06 -3.47
N ASP A 1122 -36.27 73.03 -4.34
CA ASP A 1122 -35.41 71.87 -4.51
C ASP A 1122 -34.45 71.83 -3.32
N TRP A 1123 -34.22 70.65 -2.76
CA TRP A 1123 -33.35 70.47 -1.60
C TRP A 1123 -32.38 69.30 -1.79
N ARG A 1124 -31.16 69.44 -1.25
CA ARG A 1124 -30.18 68.36 -1.09
C ARG A 1124 -29.71 68.35 0.36
N ALA A 1125 -29.86 67.22 1.04
CA ALA A 1125 -29.41 67.00 2.41
C ALA A 1125 -28.30 65.94 2.43
N VAL A 1126 -27.24 66.19 3.20
CA VAL A 1126 -26.06 65.30 3.28
C VAL A 1126 -25.55 65.16 4.71
N VAL A 1127 -24.97 63.98 4.99
CA VAL A 1127 -24.32 63.61 6.24
C VAL A 1127 -22.81 63.72 6.08
N SER A 1128 -22.22 64.75 6.69
CA SER A 1128 -20.77 64.92 6.87
C SER A 1128 -19.94 64.92 5.58
N GLU A 1129 -20.21 65.90 4.72
CA GLU A 1129 -19.17 66.44 3.83
C GLU A 1129 -18.18 67.24 4.69
N GLY A 1130 -16.98 66.70 4.92
CA GLY A 1130 -15.82 67.49 5.36
C GLY A 1130 -15.58 68.66 4.39
N ASN A 1131 -15.10 69.79 4.92
CA ASN A 1131 -14.99 71.07 4.17
C ASN A 1131 -14.24 70.95 2.84
#